data_AF-A0AAV8QTD3-F1
#
_entry.id   AF-A0AAV8QTD3-F1
#
_cell.length_a   1.000
_cell.length_b   1.000
_cell.length_c   1.000
_cell.angle_alpha   90.00
_cell.angle_beta   90.00
_cell.angle_gamma   90.00
#
_symmetry.space_group_name_H-M   'P 1'
#
loop_
_entity.id
_entity.type
_entity.pdbx_description
1 polymer ?
#
loop_
_entity_poly.entity_id
_entity_poly.type
_entity_poly.pdbx_seq_one_letter_code
_entity_poly.pdbx_strand_id
1 'polypeptide(L)'
;MKISELSPDLRPSPGDPQPTLRFLLDDIESSIKETESLDPDDRSISPSSLAGRLRRSVSRLSLPASAPLPEPAKLHLWKLSYRLWNACVDLSNAAELLPADVPHRKAELAELRHVAADILFVAGMPMGIPSAGFKSASFFHKTGLLWHELGRFDLAAGCFERATELASTAQVDGTPQIGGEEERRLLLDLNLARARTAWEVTDRNVAIALLNRSKNLIFGSPLGFRDLAEQYLQFGKLDLSKKPSEGVSDASKLLTEALDLCEKGIAAARSRGGGGGDNLGLEALKGRCLRFLAAERLQTEDYEGVMKCVKALRAGVAVAPGTEHPSVGYVAMKAWLGTGRLQEAEMELMGMMANEEVPEAACVSAAEAYLSAAGPDAARPVLLGLAGRCHSSAAATLRVVRRVAEGGGGGRARVVAELTADERVVELFQGSAAAKERSAMHALLWNCGAEHFRSKDYELSSEMFEKSMLYVPRDEEHRSRRSNCFRVLSLCHLALAQLDRAQEFIEQAEKLEPNIKCAFLKFKIHLQKKDEKEAINQMQAMLDCIDFNPEFLTLCTHEAISCQTLPVAIASLSVLLNLYSPGKKLPMPEVAVLRNLISLLHRIPNSEPEILKYTKYARARMVDIGVECFFGKGAVGRRELNWFAGISWNMGQKSGKEKNYESCAKFFELASELYSALGDEDGGNQAISCKSLIISVGAMLNAEEHKKTPMPDSDVKKAMEMMKRAGKVLPLISSSAAQEAIDHRAENSDLLFLHTFSTYQLINRLSDDARPQQLELVKSFAASKACTGHHLLQLGLAASRGEQHNPAVAEFALNASLSVLLTSPSPDYNLVSIVIRRLACLAASRGNDDATYDVYRQAYQIVLGLEEGEYPVEEGKWLAMTAWNKSGLALRLRQVATARKWMKMGLDLARHLKGMDKYVGGMEECVANLEKLCNRSGEEGDGNSRS
;
A
#
# COMPACT_ATOMS: atom_id res chain seq x y z
N MET A 1 8.34 -5.85 90.54
CA MET A 1 8.47 -5.77 92.02
C MET A 1 9.66 -4.87 92.30
N LYS A 2 9.44 -3.66 92.85
CA LYS A 2 10.52 -2.70 93.20
C LYS A 2 11.23 -3.19 94.46
N ILE A 3 12.55 -3.26 94.45
CA ILE A 3 13.38 -3.18 95.67
C ILE A 3 14.60 -2.31 95.34
N SER A 4 14.70 -1.26 96.15
CA SER A 4 15.71 -0.22 96.24
C SER A 4 16.91 -0.65 97.09
N GLU A 5 18.06 -0.03 96.79
CA GLU A 5 19.15 0.36 97.70
C GLU A 5 19.94 -0.73 98.46
N LEU A 6 21.25 -0.80 98.18
CA LEU A 6 22.35 -0.48 99.11
C LEU A 6 23.66 -1.13 98.62
N SER A 7 24.68 -0.29 98.40
CA SER A 7 26.09 -0.71 98.45
C SER A 7 26.48 -1.02 99.90
N PRO A 8 27.43 -1.94 100.13
CA PRO A 8 28.64 -1.46 100.80
C PRO A 8 29.94 -2.03 100.21
N ASP A 9 30.97 -1.18 100.31
CA ASP A 9 32.37 -1.44 100.02
C ASP A 9 32.90 -2.74 100.64
N LEU A 10 33.57 -3.55 99.82
CA LEU A 10 34.48 -4.62 100.26
C LEU A 10 35.91 -4.27 99.85
N ARG A 11 36.74 -3.97 100.85
CA ARG A 11 38.21 -3.92 100.75
C ARG A 11 38.76 -5.30 100.33
N PRO A 12 39.83 -5.39 99.51
CA PRO A 12 40.41 -6.68 99.14
C PRO A 12 41.37 -7.23 100.21
N SER A 13 41.33 -8.55 100.42
CA SER A 13 42.26 -9.35 101.24
C SER A 13 43.39 -9.92 100.33
N PRO A 14 44.64 -10.06 100.81
CA PRO A 14 45.78 -10.36 99.96
C PRO A 14 45.95 -11.87 99.76
N GLY A 15 45.52 -12.36 98.60
CA GLY A 15 45.73 -13.74 98.14
C GLY A 15 45.09 -14.04 96.78
N ASP A 16 44.92 -13.00 95.96
CA ASP A 16 43.89 -12.97 94.92
C ASP A 16 44.57 -12.87 93.53
N PRO A 17 44.31 -13.79 92.57
CA PRO A 17 44.81 -13.67 91.19
C PRO A 17 43.98 -12.63 90.40
N GLN A 18 43.78 -11.43 90.98
CA GLN A 18 42.66 -10.54 90.67
C GLN A 18 42.95 -9.12 90.16
N PRO A 19 44.17 -8.54 90.08
CA PRO A 19 44.28 -7.18 89.53
C PRO A 19 43.90 -7.19 88.05
N THR A 20 44.45 -8.12 87.25
CA THR A 20 44.19 -8.20 85.81
C THR A 20 42.74 -8.53 85.48
N LEU A 21 42.11 -9.47 86.21
CA LEU A 21 40.70 -9.83 86.01
C LEU A 21 39.77 -8.68 86.40
N ARG A 22 40.03 -7.99 87.53
CA ARG A 22 39.26 -6.83 87.97
C ARG A 22 39.39 -5.65 87.00
N PHE A 23 40.60 -5.35 86.52
CA PHE A 23 40.80 -4.34 85.48
C PHE A 23 40.06 -4.67 84.18
N LEU A 24 40.02 -5.95 83.76
CA LEU A 24 39.27 -6.36 82.58
C LEU A 24 37.75 -6.27 82.79
N LEU A 25 37.24 -6.61 83.97
CA LEU A 25 35.83 -6.47 84.31
C LEU A 25 35.41 -4.99 84.38
N ASP A 26 36.25 -4.14 84.96
CA ASP A 26 36.02 -2.69 85.02
C ASP A 26 36.06 -2.04 83.63
N ASP A 27 36.95 -2.50 82.73
CA ASP A 27 37.04 -2.04 81.34
C ASP A 27 35.81 -2.44 80.51
N ILE A 28 35.32 -3.68 80.70
CA ILE A 28 34.06 -4.15 80.09
C ILE A 28 32.88 -3.36 80.65
N GLU A 29 32.81 -3.16 81.97
CA GLU A 29 31.72 -2.40 82.59
C GLU A 29 31.71 -0.92 82.16
N SER A 30 32.88 -0.29 82.03
CA SER A 30 33.02 1.08 81.52
C SER A 30 32.53 1.20 80.08
N SER A 31 32.94 0.27 79.21
CA SER A 31 32.50 0.24 77.81
C SER A 31 30.99 -0.02 77.66
N ILE A 32 30.39 -0.80 78.58
CA ILE A 32 28.93 -1.02 78.61
C ILE A 32 28.20 0.23 79.11
N LYS A 33 28.72 0.93 80.13
CA LYS A 33 28.16 2.23 80.57
C LYS A 33 28.21 3.27 79.45
N GLU A 34 29.30 3.29 78.68
CA GLU A 34 29.42 4.15 77.49
C GLU A 34 28.34 3.81 76.45
N THR A 35 28.05 2.52 76.25
CA THR A 35 26.97 2.05 75.36
C THR A 35 25.57 2.41 75.88
N GLU A 36 25.32 2.31 77.19
CA GLU A 36 24.06 2.71 77.83
C GLU A 36 23.82 4.23 77.76
N SER A 37 24.89 5.03 77.68
CA SER A 37 24.82 6.50 77.59
C SER A 37 24.72 7.05 76.16
N LEU A 38 24.73 6.18 75.14
CA LEU A 38 24.63 6.61 73.75
C LEU A 38 23.25 7.24 73.49
N ASP A 39 23.27 8.47 72.96
CA ASP A 39 22.06 9.11 72.47
C ASP A 39 21.69 8.49 71.09
N PRO A 40 20.43 8.03 70.88
CA PRO A 40 19.98 7.56 69.58
C PRO A 40 20.13 8.61 68.45
N ASP A 41 20.24 9.90 68.73
CA ASP A 41 20.44 10.94 67.71
C ASP A 41 21.90 11.36 67.49
N ASP A 42 22.82 10.99 68.40
CA ASP A 42 24.24 11.35 68.30
C ASP A 42 24.98 10.42 67.32
N ARG A 43 25.46 11.00 66.22
CA ARG A 43 26.16 10.30 65.13
C ARG A 43 27.68 10.28 65.30
N SER A 44 28.21 10.88 66.36
CA SER A 44 29.65 11.06 66.54
C SER A 44 30.37 9.81 67.08
N ILE A 45 29.66 8.89 67.73
CA ILE A 45 30.22 7.67 68.33
C ILE A 45 29.67 6.45 67.59
N SER A 46 30.53 5.74 66.84
CA SER A 46 30.12 4.50 66.17
C SER A 46 30.05 3.33 67.17
N PRO A 47 28.89 2.64 67.29
CA PRO A 47 28.75 1.43 68.10
C PRO A 47 29.71 0.29 67.68
N SER A 48 30.22 0.29 66.45
CA SER A 48 31.23 -0.69 65.98
C SER A 48 32.59 -0.53 66.68
N SER A 49 33.00 0.71 67.01
CA SER A 49 34.22 0.99 67.76
C SER A 49 34.14 0.44 69.19
N LEU A 50 32.98 0.60 69.83
CA LEU A 50 32.64 0.03 71.13
C LEU A 50 32.62 -1.50 71.08
N ALA A 51 31.98 -2.08 70.07
CA ALA A 51 32.00 -3.53 69.86
C ALA A 51 33.42 -4.08 69.70
N GLY A 52 34.28 -3.39 68.95
CA GLY A 52 35.69 -3.75 68.76
C GLY A 52 36.55 -3.61 70.03
N ARG A 53 36.24 -2.65 70.92
CA ARG A 53 36.86 -2.56 72.26
C ARG A 53 36.41 -3.73 73.13
N LEU A 54 35.10 -3.94 73.24
CA LEU A 54 34.53 -5.02 74.05
C LEU A 54 35.00 -6.41 73.59
N ARG A 55 35.03 -6.70 72.28
CA ARG A 55 35.57 -7.98 71.75
C ARG A 55 37.01 -8.21 72.19
N ARG A 56 37.87 -7.19 72.14
CA ARG A 56 39.27 -7.32 72.59
C ARG A 56 39.36 -7.65 74.08
N SER A 57 38.54 -7.02 74.91
CA SER A 57 38.51 -7.28 76.36
C SER A 57 37.95 -8.67 76.66
N VAL A 58 36.93 -9.14 75.92
CA VAL A 58 36.36 -10.50 76.02
C VAL A 58 37.33 -11.59 75.55
N SER A 59 38.05 -11.39 74.45
CA SER A 59 39.06 -12.35 73.98
C SER A 59 40.20 -12.52 74.99
N ARG A 60 40.55 -11.47 75.74
CA ARG A 60 41.55 -11.54 76.81
C ARG A 60 41.09 -12.36 78.01
N LEU A 61 39.79 -12.41 78.28
CA LEU A 61 39.19 -13.29 79.29
C LEU A 61 39.18 -14.77 78.87
N SER A 62 39.22 -15.04 77.55
CA SER A 62 39.10 -16.38 76.96
C SER A 62 40.43 -17.13 76.78
N LEU A 63 41.57 -16.50 77.13
CA LEU A 63 42.91 -17.09 76.93
C LEU A 63 43.16 -18.28 77.88
N PRO A 64 43.81 -19.38 77.43
CA PRO A 64 43.99 -20.62 78.20
C PRO A 64 44.82 -20.51 79.51
N ALA A 65 45.32 -19.32 79.84
CA ALA A 65 46.25 -19.10 80.94
C ALA A 65 45.56 -18.65 82.24
N SER A 66 44.24 -18.41 82.27
CA SER A 66 43.50 -18.10 83.50
C SER A 66 42.79 -19.34 84.05
N ALA A 67 42.88 -19.54 85.36
CA ALA A 67 42.06 -20.53 86.08
C ALA A 67 40.56 -20.31 85.78
N PRO A 68 39.69 -21.34 85.93
CA PRO A 68 38.26 -21.18 85.72
C PRO A 68 37.75 -19.95 86.48
N LEU A 69 37.00 -19.09 85.78
CA LEU A 69 36.49 -17.82 86.32
C LEU A 69 35.83 -18.06 87.68
N PRO A 70 36.17 -17.27 88.72
CA PRO A 70 35.50 -17.37 90.01
C PRO A 70 34.00 -17.13 89.86
N GLU A 71 33.20 -17.84 90.64
CA GLU A 71 31.74 -17.75 90.63
C GLU A 71 31.15 -16.31 90.69
N PRO A 72 31.65 -15.40 91.55
CA PRO A 72 31.18 -14.01 91.53
C PRO A 72 31.54 -13.25 90.24
N ALA A 73 32.67 -13.57 89.60
CA ALA A 73 33.06 -12.97 88.33
C ALA A 73 32.19 -13.45 87.17
N LYS A 74 31.82 -14.74 87.16
CA LYS A 74 30.83 -15.28 86.21
C LYS A 74 29.49 -14.57 86.34
N LEU A 75 28.96 -14.44 87.55
CA LEU A 75 27.68 -13.78 87.79
C LEU A 75 27.73 -12.28 87.42
N HIS A 76 28.86 -11.61 87.65
CA HIS A 76 29.05 -10.21 87.23
C HIS A 76 29.04 -10.07 85.70
N LEU A 77 29.78 -10.91 84.98
CA LEU A 77 29.76 -10.94 83.51
C LEU A 77 28.37 -11.23 82.94
N TRP A 78 27.60 -12.11 83.59
CA TRP A 78 26.20 -12.35 83.24
C TRP A 78 25.35 -11.08 83.35
N LYS A 79 25.44 -10.34 84.46
CA LYS A 79 24.72 -9.07 84.63
C LYS A 79 25.15 -8.02 83.59
N LEU A 80 26.45 -7.94 83.32
CA LEU A 80 27.01 -7.02 82.32
C LEU A 80 26.51 -7.35 80.89
N SER A 81 26.48 -8.63 80.51
CA SER A 81 25.94 -9.02 79.21
C SER A 81 24.46 -8.65 79.03
N TYR A 82 23.62 -8.89 80.03
CA TYR A 82 22.20 -8.52 79.97
C TYR A 82 22.01 -7.00 79.90
N ARG A 83 22.84 -6.21 80.60
CA ARG A 83 22.86 -4.76 80.49
C ARG A 83 23.21 -4.30 79.08
N LEU A 84 24.29 -4.84 78.50
CA LEU A 84 24.68 -4.54 77.12
C LEU A 84 23.59 -4.93 76.12
N TRP A 85 22.98 -6.11 76.31
CA TRP A 85 21.89 -6.59 75.46
C TRP A 85 20.68 -5.66 75.51
N ASN A 86 20.24 -5.27 76.71
CA ASN A 86 19.09 -4.38 76.88
C ASN A 86 19.38 -2.99 76.30
N ALA A 87 20.57 -2.43 76.50
CA ALA A 87 20.98 -1.19 75.85
C ALA A 87 20.88 -1.28 74.32
N CYS A 88 21.29 -2.41 73.73
CA CYS A 88 21.15 -2.65 72.28
C CYS A 88 19.69 -2.84 71.84
N VAL A 89 18.79 -3.28 72.73
CA VAL A 89 17.35 -3.37 72.46
C VAL A 89 16.74 -1.97 72.47
N ASP A 90 17.07 -1.16 73.48
CA ASP A 90 16.57 0.21 73.61
C ASP A 90 17.01 1.09 72.44
N LEU A 91 18.30 1.00 72.05
CA LEU A 91 18.82 1.70 70.87
C LEU A 91 18.16 1.23 69.57
N SER A 92 17.85 -0.06 69.44
CA SER A 92 17.16 -0.60 68.27
C SER A 92 15.71 -0.10 68.18
N ASN A 93 15.01 -0.06 69.30
CA ASN A 93 13.62 0.43 69.38
C ASN A 93 13.54 1.93 69.09
N ALA A 94 14.53 2.71 69.56
CA ALA A 94 14.62 4.14 69.26
C ALA A 94 14.93 4.40 67.76
N ALA A 95 15.74 3.54 67.14
CA ALA A 95 16.15 3.68 65.74
C ALA A 95 15.05 3.35 64.71
N GLU A 96 14.01 2.57 65.06
CA GLU A 96 12.90 2.22 64.16
C GLU A 96 12.01 3.42 63.76
N LEU A 97 12.13 4.55 64.46
CA LEU A 97 11.35 5.77 64.21
C LEU A 97 11.98 6.69 63.14
N LEU A 98 13.15 6.35 62.57
CA LEU A 98 13.92 7.22 61.66
C LEU A 98 14.11 6.59 60.25
N PRO A 99 13.88 7.32 59.13
CA PRO A 99 13.64 6.67 57.83
C PRO A 99 14.87 6.40 56.92
N ALA A 100 16.08 6.88 57.23
CA ALA A 100 17.11 7.08 56.19
C ALA A 100 18.41 6.24 56.24
N ASP A 101 18.84 5.68 57.38
CA ASP A 101 20.16 5.00 57.51
C ASP A 101 20.12 3.61 58.20
N VAL A 102 18.97 2.94 58.08
CA VAL A 102 18.61 1.75 58.85
C VAL A 102 19.60 0.55 58.76
N PRO A 103 20.19 0.19 57.59
CA PRO A 103 20.96 -1.06 57.48
C PRO A 103 22.32 -1.03 58.18
N HIS A 104 23.05 0.09 58.10
CA HIS A 104 24.40 0.20 58.66
C HIS A 104 24.34 0.17 60.19
N ARG A 105 23.43 0.96 60.78
CA ARG A 105 23.23 1.01 62.22
C ARG A 105 22.70 -0.32 62.80
N LYS A 106 21.83 -1.02 62.07
CA LYS A 106 21.40 -2.38 62.44
C LYS A 106 22.57 -3.37 62.45
N ALA A 107 23.52 -3.25 61.53
CA ALA A 107 24.72 -4.08 61.53
C ALA A 107 25.63 -3.78 62.73
N GLU A 108 25.84 -2.52 63.09
CA GLU A 108 26.63 -2.13 64.28
C GLU A 108 25.97 -2.59 65.59
N LEU A 109 24.64 -2.51 65.70
CA LEU A 109 23.90 -3.04 66.86
C LEU A 109 23.92 -4.59 66.91
N ALA A 110 23.87 -5.25 65.76
CA ALA A 110 24.06 -6.71 65.69
C ALA A 110 25.47 -7.12 66.15
N GLU A 111 26.49 -6.31 65.88
CA GLU A 111 27.83 -6.53 66.42
C GLU A 111 27.86 -6.50 67.94
N LEU A 112 27.26 -5.47 68.57
CA LEU A 112 27.20 -5.37 70.03
C LEU A 112 26.37 -6.50 70.67
N ARG A 113 25.26 -6.90 70.04
CA ARG A 113 24.47 -8.08 70.49
C ARG A 113 25.25 -9.39 70.37
N HIS A 114 26.11 -9.51 69.35
CA HIS A 114 27.04 -10.64 69.25
C HIS A 114 28.05 -10.61 70.40
N VAL A 115 28.61 -9.44 70.74
CA VAL A 115 29.52 -9.33 71.89
C VAL A 115 28.82 -9.66 73.21
N ALA A 116 27.57 -9.24 73.41
CA ALA A 116 26.79 -9.63 74.57
C ALA A 116 26.62 -11.16 74.66
N ALA A 117 26.34 -11.84 73.55
CA ALA A 117 26.29 -13.30 73.51
C ALA A 117 27.65 -13.95 73.81
N ASP A 118 28.75 -13.41 73.28
CA ASP A 118 30.11 -13.88 73.57
C ASP A 118 30.48 -13.69 75.06
N ILE A 119 30.07 -12.59 75.70
CA ILE A 119 30.27 -12.38 77.15
C ILE A 119 29.57 -13.49 77.95
N LEU A 120 28.34 -13.88 77.59
CA LEU A 120 27.65 -15.01 78.27
C LEU A 120 28.36 -16.33 78.03
N PHE A 121 28.86 -16.56 76.82
CA PHE A 121 29.62 -17.76 76.49
C PHE A 121 30.87 -17.90 77.36
N VAL A 122 31.66 -16.82 77.47
CA VAL A 122 32.89 -16.79 78.29
C VAL A 122 32.59 -16.89 79.78
N ALA A 123 31.50 -16.30 80.25
CA ALA A 123 31.10 -16.37 81.66
C ALA A 123 30.69 -17.78 82.11
N GLY A 124 30.38 -18.69 81.17
CA GLY A 124 29.97 -20.06 81.47
C GLY A 124 28.64 -20.12 82.22
N MET A 125 28.45 -21.19 83.00
CA MET A 125 27.19 -21.49 83.71
C MET A 125 27.33 -21.18 85.20
N PRO A 126 26.93 -19.98 85.67
CA PRO A 126 27.01 -19.66 87.08
C PRO A 126 25.89 -20.34 87.89
N MET A 127 26.23 -20.74 89.11
CA MET A 127 25.35 -21.31 90.10
C MET A 127 24.23 -20.31 90.46
N GLY A 128 22.98 -20.78 90.42
CA GLY A 128 21.80 -19.98 90.76
C GLY A 128 21.06 -19.34 89.59
N ILE A 129 21.55 -19.46 88.34
CA ILE A 129 20.79 -19.06 87.15
C ILE A 129 20.08 -20.30 86.56
N PRO A 130 18.73 -20.36 86.60
CA PRO A 130 18.01 -21.47 85.98
C PRO A 130 18.16 -21.42 84.45
N SER A 131 18.37 -22.58 83.84
CA SER A 131 18.48 -22.79 82.39
C SER A 131 19.50 -21.85 81.73
N ALA A 132 20.64 -21.63 82.39
CA ALA A 132 21.72 -20.75 81.91
C ALA A 132 22.14 -21.07 80.46
N GLY A 133 22.19 -22.36 80.09
CA GLY A 133 22.53 -22.77 78.72
C GLY A 133 21.51 -22.34 77.67
N PHE A 134 20.22 -22.54 77.95
CA PHE A 134 19.13 -22.10 77.07
C PHE A 134 19.04 -20.56 76.98
N LYS A 135 19.31 -19.85 78.08
CA LYS A 135 19.37 -18.38 78.07
C LYS A 135 20.52 -17.86 77.21
N SER A 136 21.71 -18.46 77.34
CA SER A 136 22.87 -18.14 76.50
C SER A 136 22.60 -18.49 75.03
N ALA A 137 22.02 -19.66 74.76
CA ALA A 137 21.59 -20.07 73.42
C ALA A 137 20.56 -19.11 72.82
N SER A 138 19.64 -18.55 73.62
CA SER A 138 18.66 -17.56 73.15
C SER A 138 19.31 -16.25 72.68
N PHE A 139 20.41 -15.81 73.31
CA PHE A 139 21.14 -14.63 72.87
C PHE A 139 21.80 -14.88 71.50
N PHE A 140 22.47 -16.03 71.33
CA PHE A 140 23.03 -16.41 70.03
C PHE A 140 21.95 -16.62 68.96
N HIS A 141 20.80 -17.22 69.30
CA HIS A 141 19.67 -17.35 68.38
C HIS A 141 19.14 -16.00 67.91
N LYS A 142 18.86 -15.07 68.84
CA LYS A 142 18.37 -13.73 68.51
C LYS A 142 19.40 -12.91 67.73
N THR A 143 20.68 -13.01 68.06
CA THR A 143 21.77 -12.37 67.28
C THR A 143 21.88 -12.98 65.88
N GLY A 144 21.75 -14.30 65.76
CA GLY A 144 21.79 -15.00 64.48
C GLY A 144 20.64 -14.58 63.55
N LEU A 145 19.44 -14.34 64.09
CA LEU A 145 18.32 -13.81 63.33
C LEU A 145 18.63 -12.42 62.73
N LEU A 146 19.28 -11.53 63.48
CA LEU A 146 19.69 -10.22 62.97
C LEU A 146 20.71 -10.35 61.83
N TRP A 147 21.69 -11.24 61.98
CA TRP A 147 22.66 -11.48 60.91
C TRP A 147 22.01 -12.07 59.65
N HIS A 148 21.00 -12.94 59.83
CA HIS A 148 20.21 -13.49 58.74
C HIS A 148 19.43 -12.39 58.00
N GLU A 149 18.74 -11.50 58.73
CA GLU A 149 18.01 -10.36 58.14
C GLU A 149 18.92 -9.38 57.41
N LEU A 150 20.17 -9.23 57.85
CA LEU A 150 21.20 -8.40 57.20
C LEU A 150 21.89 -9.10 56.02
N GLY A 151 21.49 -10.32 55.66
CA GLY A 151 22.09 -11.11 54.58
C GLY A 151 23.50 -11.65 54.88
N ARG A 152 23.98 -11.58 56.12
CA ARG A 152 25.29 -12.12 56.54
C ARG A 152 25.14 -13.56 57.03
N PHE A 153 24.87 -14.46 56.11
CA PHE A 153 24.51 -15.85 56.41
C PHE A 153 25.60 -16.64 57.14
N ASP A 154 26.89 -16.37 56.89
CA ASP A 154 28.00 -17.04 57.60
C ASP A 154 28.00 -16.73 59.11
N LEU A 155 27.78 -15.46 59.46
CA LEU A 155 27.71 -15.03 60.86
C LEU A 155 26.44 -15.56 61.55
N ALA A 156 25.32 -15.62 60.81
CA ALA A 156 24.08 -16.20 61.29
C ALA A 156 24.24 -17.71 61.57
N ALA A 157 24.83 -18.45 60.63
CA ALA A 157 25.12 -19.88 60.77
C ALA A 157 26.01 -20.16 61.99
N GLY A 158 27.11 -19.40 62.14
CA GLY A 158 27.99 -19.52 63.30
C GLY A 158 27.29 -19.23 64.64
N CYS A 159 26.40 -18.23 64.68
CA CYS A 159 25.57 -17.99 65.87
C CYS A 159 24.63 -19.15 66.18
N PHE A 160 23.95 -19.70 65.15
CA PHE A 160 23.02 -20.80 65.35
C PHE A 160 23.69 -22.13 65.70
N GLU A 161 24.90 -22.39 65.20
CA GLU A 161 25.71 -23.54 65.60
C GLU A 161 26.08 -23.45 67.09
N ARG A 162 26.62 -22.30 67.53
CA ARG A 162 26.91 -22.07 68.96
C ARG A 162 25.67 -22.18 69.84
N ALA A 163 24.53 -21.64 69.40
CA ALA A 163 23.26 -21.81 70.11
C ALA A 163 22.83 -23.28 70.21
N THR A 164 23.07 -24.08 69.16
CA THR A 164 22.76 -25.51 69.15
C THR A 164 23.65 -26.28 70.13
N GLU A 165 24.95 -25.99 70.13
CA GLU A 165 25.92 -26.59 71.05
C GLU A 165 25.54 -26.30 72.52
N LEU A 166 25.26 -25.04 72.86
CA LEU A 166 24.84 -24.63 74.20
C LEU A 166 23.51 -25.26 74.64
N ALA A 167 22.55 -25.38 73.73
CA ALA A 167 21.28 -26.04 74.03
C ALA A 167 21.43 -27.56 74.20
N SER A 168 22.40 -28.19 73.52
CA SER A 168 22.67 -29.63 73.62
C SER A 168 23.44 -30.00 74.89
N THR A 169 24.43 -29.19 75.30
CA THR A 169 25.21 -29.42 76.52
C THR A 169 24.37 -29.23 77.78
N ALA A 170 23.41 -28.30 77.75
CA ALA A 170 22.45 -28.08 78.84
C ALA A 170 21.47 -29.26 79.07
N GLN A 171 21.37 -30.21 78.14
CA GLN A 171 20.53 -31.42 78.30
C GLN A 171 21.24 -32.58 79.02
N VAL A 172 22.57 -32.52 79.19
CA VAL A 172 23.39 -33.64 79.70
C VAL A 172 23.42 -33.66 81.24
N ASP A 173 23.09 -32.56 81.92
CA ASP A 173 23.04 -32.46 83.38
C ASP A 173 21.74 -33.08 83.97
N GLY A 174 21.62 -34.40 83.88
CA GLY A 174 21.14 -35.24 84.98
C GLY A 174 19.67 -35.21 85.42
N THR A 175 18.70 -34.61 84.71
CA THR A 175 17.27 -34.91 84.94
C THR A 175 16.49 -35.13 83.63
N PRO A 176 15.87 -36.32 83.43
CA PRO A 176 15.20 -36.68 82.19
C PRO A 176 13.75 -36.20 82.21
N GLN A 177 13.54 -34.90 82.13
CA GLN A 177 12.29 -34.35 81.64
C GLN A 177 12.65 -33.36 80.56
N ILE A 178 12.19 -33.65 79.34
CA ILE A 178 12.22 -32.72 78.22
C ILE A 178 11.85 -31.35 78.77
N GLY A 179 12.74 -30.38 78.58
CA GLY A 179 12.68 -29.02 79.11
C GLY A 179 11.30 -28.35 79.07
N GLY A 180 11.14 -27.27 79.84
CA GLY A 180 9.89 -26.48 79.86
C GLY A 180 9.43 -26.08 78.45
N GLU A 181 8.17 -25.66 78.32
CA GLU A 181 7.59 -25.27 77.02
C GLU A 181 8.46 -24.23 76.28
N GLU A 182 9.09 -23.31 77.01
CA GLU A 182 10.01 -22.29 76.49
C GLU A 182 11.30 -22.86 75.89
N GLU A 183 11.87 -23.91 76.48
CA GLU A 183 13.13 -24.53 76.01
C GLU A 183 12.89 -25.32 74.73
N ARG A 184 11.76 -26.04 74.65
CA ARG A 184 11.33 -26.74 73.43
C ARG A 184 11.01 -25.75 72.31
N ARG A 185 10.38 -24.63 72.67
CA ARG A 185 10.09 -23.54 71.74
C ARG A 185 11.38 -22.97 71.15
N LEU A 186 12.39 -22.70 71.97
CA LEU A 186 13.69 -22.22 71.50
C LEU A 186 14.37 -23.21 70.55
N LEU A 187 14.32 -24.53 70.84
CA LEU A 187 14.87 -25.55 69.96
C LEU A 187 14.16 -25.61 68.59
N LEU A 188 12.83 -25.45 68.58
CA LEU A 188 12.05 -25.34 67.36
C LEU A 188 12.46 -24.08 66.57
N ASP A 189 12.44 -22.91 67.22
CA ASP A 189 12.78 -21.64 66.58
C ASP A 189 14.22 -21.62 66.05
N LEU A 190 15.15 -22.32 66.73
CA LEU A 190 16.53 -22.50 66.30
C LEU A 190 16.63 -23.40 65.07
N ASN A 191 15.94 -24.54 65.03
CA ASN A 191 15.92 -25.38 63.84
C ASN A 191 15.29 -24.67 62.63
N LEU A 192 14.21 -23.90 62.84
CA LEU A 192 13.58 -23.11 61.78
C LEU A 192 14.52 -22.00 61.26
N ALA A 193 15.21 -21.29 62.15
CA ALA A 193 16.17 -20.26 61.76
C ALA A 193 17.37 -20.83 61.00
N ARG A 194 17.91 -21.97 61.46
CA ARG A 194 18.96 -22.71 60.74
C ARG A 194 18.49 -23.20 59.38
N ALA A 195 17.26 -23.71 59.29
CA ALA A 195 16.69 -24.15 58.03
C ALA A 195 16.57 -22.99 57.05
N ARG A 196 16.13 -21.81 57.50
CA ARG A 196 16.09 -20.58 56.67
C ARG A 196 17.46 -20.19 56.16
N THR A 197 18.47 -20.10 57.02
CA THR A 197 19.83 -19.77 56.58
C THR A 197 20.41 -20.79 55.62
N ALA A 198 20.24 -22.09 55.91
CA ALA A 198 20.67 -23.17 55.02
C ALA A 198 20.00 -23.08 53.63
N TRP A 199 18.73 -22.69 53.59
CA TRP A 199 18.00 -22.48 52.34
C TRP A 199 18.55 -21.33 51.50
N GLU A 200 18.89 -20.21 52.14
CA GLU A 200 19.49 -19.03 51.47
C GLU A 200 20.89 -19.32 50.90
N VAL A 201 21.71 -20.12 51.59
CA VAL A 201 23.01 -20.57 51.07
C VAL A 201 22.92 -21.79 50.14
N THR A 202 21.71 -22.14 49.68
CA THR A 202 21.40 -23.24 48.75
C THR A 202 21.67 -24.66 49.25
N ASP A 203 21.89 -24.86 50.55
CA ASP A 203 21.99 -26.19 51.18
C ASP A 203 20.59 -26.75 51.51
N ARG A 204 19.92 -27.24 50.46
CA ARG A 204 18.55 -27.78 50.55
C ARG A 204 18.46 -29.02 51.44
N ASN A 205 19.50 -29.86 51.48
CA ASN A 205 19.48 -31.10 52.25
C ASN A 205 19.44 -30.80 53.75
N VAL A 206 20.30 -29.88 54.20
CA VAL A 206 20.32 -29.45 55.60
C VAL A 206 19.02 -28.75 55.98
N ALA A 207 18.51 -27.86 55.13
CA ALA A 207 17.25 -27.17 55.38
C ALA A 207 16.08 -28.16 55.59
N ILE A 208 15.90 -29.13 54.69
CA ILE A 208 14.81 -30.13 54.77
C ILE A 208 15.01 -31.06 55.98
N ALA A 209 16.25 -31.49 56.26
CA ALA A 209 16.55 -32.32 57.43
C ALA A 209 16.17 -31.62 58.75
N LEU A 210 16.45 -30.32 58.87
CA LEU A 210 16.10 -29.51 60.04
C LEU A 210 14.58 -29.34 60.20
N LEU A 211 13.83 -29.16 59.11
CA LEU A 211 12.36 -29.12 59.16
C LEU A 211 11.78 -30.47 59.62
N ASN A 212 12.29 -31.58 59.09
CA ASN A 212 11.85 -32.91 59.50
C ASN A 212 12.15 -33.19 60.98
N ARG A 213 13.33 -32.79 61.47
CA ARG A 213 13.69 -32.89 62.89
C ARG A 213 12.77 -32.04 63.78
N SER A 214 12.30 -30.91 63.29
CA SER A 214 11.40 -30.00 64.00
C SER A 214 10.01 -30.59 64.29
N LYS A 215 9.56 -31.58 63.49
CA LYS A 215 8.29 -32.29 63.73
C LYS A 215 8.22 -32.93 65.12
N ASN A 216 9.37 -33.43 65.61
CA ASN A 216 9.48 -34.06 66.93
C ASN A 216 9.45 -33.04 68.10
N LEU A 217 9.54 -31.74 67.81
CA LEU A 217 9.61 -30.67 68.81
C LEU A 217 8.27 -29.95 69.05
N ILE A 218 7.24 -30.24 68.25
CA ILE A 218 5.95 -29.53 68.32
C ILE A 218 5.08 -29.99 69.50
N PHE A 219 5.17 -31.26 69.93
CA PHE A 219 4.45 -31.84 71.09
C PHE A 219 2.97 -31.40 71.24
N GLY A 220 2.24 -31.29 70.14
CA GLY A 220 0.83 -30.90 70.16
C GLY A 220 0.56 -29.39 70.33
N SER A 221 1.57 -28.53 70.31
CA SER A 221 1.42 -27.07 70.37
C SER A 221 0.85 -26.52 69.05
N PRO A 222 -0.33 -25.86 69.06
CA PRO A 222 -0.91 -25.27 67.84
C PRO A 222 0.03 -24.24 67.17
N LEU A 223 0.72 -23.42 67.97
CA LEU A 223 1.70 -22.45 67.49
C LEU A 223 2.91 -23.14 66.83
N GLY A 224 3.39 -24.24 67.40
CA GLY A 224 4.48 -25.02 66.80
C GLY A 224 4.11 -25.65 65.45
N PHE A 225 2.88 -26.16 65.32
CA PHE A 225 2.36 -26.63 64.02
C PHE A 225 2.27 -25.50 63.01
N ARG A 226 1.77 -24.34 63.42
CA ARG A 226 1.62 -23.16 62.55
C ARG A 226 2.96 -22.70 62.00
N ASP A 227 3.97 -22.53 62.86
CA ASP A 227 5.24 -21.96 62.46
C ASP A 227 6.07 -22.92 61.61
N LEU A 228 6.00 -24.24 61.88
CA LEU A 228 6.60 -25.24 61.00
C LEU A 228 5.89 -25.31 59.64
N ALA A 229 4.55 -25.31 59.63
CA ALA A 229 3.77 -25.32 58.40
C ALA A 229 4.01 -24.07 57.54
N GLU A 230 4.11 -22.89 58.16
CA GLU A 230 4.46 -21.64 57.47
C GLU A 230 5.85 -21.73 56.85
N GLN A 231 6.83 -22.34 57.54
CA GLN A 231 8.17 -22.52 56.99
C GLN A 231 8.19 -23.46 55.77
N TYR A 232 7.48 -24.60 55.84
CA TYR A 232 7.31 -25.49 54.69
C TYR A 232 6.60 -24.78 53.53
N LEU A 233 5.56 -24.00 53.81
CA LEU A 233 4.84 -23.21 52.80
C LEU A 233 5.76 -22.17 52.14
N GLN A 234 6.59 -21.46 52.91
CA GLN A 234 7.52 -20.48 52.37
C GLN A 234 8.53 -21.13 51.40
N PHE A 235 9.14 -22.25 51.79
CA PHE A 235 10.05 -22.99 50.91
C PHE A 235 9.32 -23.53 49.68
N GLY A 236 8.12 -24.07 49.85
CA GLY A 236 7.28 -24.53 48.73
C GLY A 236 6.94 -23.41 47.74
N LYS A 237 6.63 -22.20 48.22
CA LYS A 237 6.38 -21.02 47.38
C LYS A 237 7.64 -20.58 46.62
N LEU A 238 8.78 -20.52 47.29
CA LEU A 238 10.04 -20.14 46.68
C LEU A 238 10.42 -21.13 45.58
N ASP A 239 10.23 -22.44 45.82
CA ASP A 239 10.52 -23.46 44.82
C ASP A 239 9.53 -23.42 43.64
N LEU A 240 8.23 -23.18 43.90
CA LEU A 240 7.20 -23.01 42.86
C LEU A 240 7.44 -21.78 41.96
N SER A 241 8.11 -20.75 42.47
CA SER A 241 8.39 -19.52 41.72
C SER A 241 9.56 -19.68 40.72
N LYS A 242 10.35 -20.75 40.83
CA LYS A 242 11.48 -21.02 39.93
C LYS A 242 10.97 -21.57 38.59
N LYS A 243 11.61 -21.17 37.49
CA LYS A 243 11.24 -21.68 36.15
C LYS A 243 11.58 -23.17 36.05
N PRO A 244 10.79 -23.97 35.29
CA PRO A 244 10.96 -25.42 35.20
C PRO A 244 12.32 -25.88 34.61
N SER A 245 13.15 -24.96 34.10
CA SER A 245 14.50 -25.24 33.60
C SER A 245 15.57 -25.38 34.69
N GLU A 246 15.28 -25.05 35.95
CA GLU A 246 16.29 -24.95 37.04
C GLU A 246 16.33 -26.14 38.02
N GLY A 247 15.85 -27.31 37.61
CA GLY A 247 15.98 -28.58 38.36
C GLY A 247 14.65 -29.22 38.74
N VAL A 248 14.70 -30.38 39.41
CA VAL A 248 13.52 -31.09 39.91
C VAL A 248 12.87 -30.25 41.02
N SER A 249 11.65 -29.77 40.80
CA SER A 249 10.89 -29.03 41.83
C SER A 249 10.34 -29.99 42.88
N ASP A 250 10.65 -29.73 44.14
CA ASP A 250 10.09 -30.44 45.31
C ASP A 250 8.92 -29.66 45.93
N ALA A 251 8.44 -28.60 45.25
CA ALA A 251 7.35 -27.74 45.72
C ALA A 251 6.10 -28.54 46.12
N SER A 252 5.71 -29.56 45.32
CA SER A 252 4.53 -30.38 45.63
C SER A 252 4.68 -31.11 46.97
N LYS A 253 5.87 -31.66 47.28
CA LYS A 253 6.15 -32.35 48.55
C LYS A 253 6.11 -31.36 49.71
N LEU A 254 6.79 -30.22 49.58
CA LEU A 254 6.86 -29.19 50.62
C LEU A 254 5.48 -28.60 50.95
N LEU A 255 4.66 -28.32 49.92
CA LEU A 255 3.30 -27.81 50.08
C LEU A 255 2.35 -28.85 50.69
N THR A 256 2.51 -30.12 50.34
CA THR A 256 1.72 -31.22 50.94
C THR A 256 2.07 -31.42 52.40
N GLU A 257 3.35 -31.35 52.77
CA GLU A 257 3.81 -31.41 54.16
C GLU A 257 3.30 -30.20 54.98
N ALA A 258 3.29 -29.00 54.40
CA ALA A 258 2.69 -27.82 55.04
C ALA A 258 1.18 -28.03 55.32
N LEU A 259 0.46 -28.62 54.36
CA LEU A 259 -0.97 -28.91 54.48
C LEU A 259 -1.25 -29.94 55.58
N ASP A 260 -0.52 -31.06 55.58
CA ASP A 260 -0.64 -32.12 56.59
C ASP A 260 -0.35 -31.60 58.01
N LEU A 261 0.66 -30.74 58.17
CA LEU A 261 0.95 -30.08 59.43
C LEU A 261 -0.18 -29.14 59.89
N CYS A 262 -0.82 -28.41 58.96
CA CYS A 262 -1.99 -27.60 59.30
C CYS A 262 -3.16 -28.47 59.79
N GLU A 263 -3.45 -29.58 59.12
CA GLU A 263 -4.54 -30.48 59.50
C GLU A 263 -4.29 -31.16 60.86
N LYS A 264 -3.06 -31.62 61.10
CA LYS A 264 -2.64 -32.15 62.40
C LYS A 264 -2.71 -31.09 63.50
N GLY A 265 -2.30 -29.86 63.20
CA GLY A 265 -2.40 -28.72 64.11
C GLY A 265 -3.84 -28.37 64.49
N ILE A 266 -4.74 -28.33 63.50
CA ILE A 266 -6.18 -28.09 63.71
C ILE A 266 -6.79 -29.21 64.56
N ALA A 267 -6.48 -30.48 64.26
CA ALA A 267 -6.94 -31.61 65.05
C ALA A 267 -6.43 -31.55 66.50
N ALA A 268 -5.16 -31.21 66.69
CA ALA A 268 -4.57 -31.02 68.02
C ALA A 268 -5.23 -29.86 68.79
N ALA A 269 -5.48 -28.72 68.14
CA ALA A 269 -6.15 -27.57 68.75
C ALA A 269 -7.59 -27.90 69.18
N ARG A 270 -8.35 -28.63 68.34
CA ARG A 270 -9.71 -29.10 68.65
C ARG A 270 -9.74 -30.05 69.85
N SER A 271 -8.74 -30.93 69.98
CA SER A 271 -8.65 -31.89 71.09
C SER A 271 -8.39 -31.25 72.46
N ARG A 272 -7.84 -30.03 72.50
CA ARG A 272 -7.47 -29.31 73.73
C ARG A 272 -8.52 -28.29 74.22
N GLY A 273 -9.70 -28.23 73.59
CA GLY A 273 -10.78 -27.31 74.01
C GLY A 273 -10.49 -25.81 73.81
N GLY A 274 -9.40 -25.45 73.11
CA GLY A 274 -9.01 -24.07 72.83
C GLY A 274 -9.83 -23.47 71.68
N GLY A 275 -10.89 -22.74 72.02
CA GLY A 275 -11.73 -22.03 71.05
C GLY A 275 -11.15 -20.69 70.63
N GLY A 276 -11.10 -20.43 69.33
CA GLY A 276 -10.99 -19.08 68.76
C GLY A 276 -9.74 -18.84 67.90
N GLY A 277 -8.69 -18.26 68.48
CA GLY A 277 -7.62 -17.58 67.73
C GLY A 277 -6.63 -18.46 66.97
N ASP A 278 -6.03 -19.46 67.61
CA ASP A 278 -4.97 -20.28 66.99
C ASP A 278 -5.51 -21.20 65.89
N ASN A 279 -6.75 -21.65 66.04
CA ASN A 279 -7.45 -22.43 65.03
C ASN A 279 -7.77 -21.61 63.78
N LEU A 280 -8.15 -20.33 63.94
CA LEU A 280 -8.34 -19.40 62.81
C LEU A 280 -7.04 -19.18 62.03
N GLY A 281 -5.90 -19.05 62.72
CA GLY A 281 -4.59 -18.90 62.08
C GLY A 281 -4.17 -20.12 61.26
N LEU A 282 -4.40 -21.33 61.79
CA LEU A 282 -4.11 -22.59 61.08
C LEU A 282 -5.07 -22.86 59.92
N GLU A 283 -6.35 -22.53 60.04
CA GLU A 283 -7.33 -22.66 58.94
C GLU A 283 -7.01 -21.65 57.81
N ALA A 284 -6.60 -20.41 58.14
CA ALA A 284 -6.13 -19.45 57.14
C ALA A 284 -4.85 -19.93 56.43
N LEU A 285 -3.92 -20.55 57.17
CA LEU A 285 -2.71 -21.14 56.61
C LEU A 285 -3.01 -22.35 55.73
N LYS A 286 -3.95 -23.22 56.14
CA LYS A 286 -4.48 -24.32 55.34
C LYS A 286 -5.01 -23.82 53.99
N GLY A 287 -5.81 -22.75 54.01
CA GLY A 287 -6.33 -22.11 52.81
C GLY A 287 -5.23 -21.53 51.91
N ARG A 288 -4.13 -21.01 52.46
CA ARG A 288 -2.96 -20.59 51.68
C ARG A 288 -2.26 -21.80 51.04
N CYS A 289 -2.03 -22.88 51.79
CA CYS A 289 -1.38 -24.09 51.29
C CYS A 289 -2.16 -24.71 50.12
N LEU A 290 -3.48 -24.86 50.26
CA LEU A 290 -4.34 -25.40 49.21
C LEU A 290 -4.32 -24.55 47.93
N ARG A 291 -4.24 -23.22 48.03
CA ARG A 291 -4.15 -22.33 46.86
C ARG A 291 -2.82 -22.48 46.10
N PHE A 292 -1.70 -22.58 46.82
CA PHE A 292 -0.40 -22.81 46.18
C PHE A 292 -0.27 -24.23 45.62
N LEU A 293 -0.87 -25.23 46.30
CA LEU A 293 -0.95 -26.59 45.78
C LEU A 293 -1.79 -26.64 44.50
N ALA A 294 -2.94 -25.96 44.47
CA ALA A 294 -3.74 -25.83 43.25
C ALA A 294 -2.96 -25.16 42.10
N ALA A 295 -2.16 -24.13 42.39
CA ALA A 295 -1.31 -23.49 41.38
C ALA A 295 -0.19 -24.41 40.87
N GLU A 296 0.44 -25.20 41.74
CA GLU A 296 1.44 -26.21 41.37
C GLU A 296 0.84 -27.31 40.49
N ARG A 297 -0.32 -27.84 40.86
CA ARG A 297 -1.06 -28.83 40.06
C ARG A 297 -1.50 -28.30 38.72
N LEU A 298 -1.80 -27.01 38.63
CA LEU A 298 -2.11 -26.38 37.36
C LEU A 298 -0.87 -26.29 36.45
N GLN A 299 0.32 -26.02 37.00
CA GLN A 299 1.58 -26.02 36.23
C GLN A 299 1.98 -27.41 35.73
N THR A 300 1.62 -28.46 36.46
CA THR A 300 1.87 -29.86 36.09
C THR A 300 0.73 -30.48 35.27
N GLU A 301 -0.27 -29.69 34.87
CA GLU A 301 -1.45 -30.10 34.10
C GLU A 301 -2.32 -31.18 34.79
N ASP A 302 -2.20 -31.35 36.11
CA ASP A 302 -3.05 -32.22 36.94
C ASP A 302 -4.38 -31.51 37.28
N TYR A 303 -5.25 -31.37 36.28
CA TYR A 303 -6.52 -30.66 36.43
C TYR A 303 -7.46 -31.29 37.47
N GLU A 304 -7.42 -32.62 37.64
CA GLU A 304 -8.23 -33.30 38.67
C GLU A 304 -7.73 -32.96 40.08
N GLY A 305 -6.40 -32.90 40.27
CA GLY A 305 -5.76 -32.43 41.48
C GLY A 305 -6.10 -30.98 41.82
N VAL A 306 -6.14 -30.09 40.81
CA VAL A 306 -6.61 -28.70 40.99
C VAL A 306 -8.04 -28.69 41.51
N MET A 307 -8.95 -29.44 40.90
CA MET A 307 -10.36 -29.47 41.29
C MET A 307 -10.57 -30.07 42.69
N LYS A 308 -9.74 -31.03 43.12
CA LYS A 308 -9.74 -31.52 44.51
C LYS A 308 -9.36 -30.42 45.50
N CYS A 309 -8.33 -29.62 45.18
CA CYS A 309 -7.92 -28.49 46.01
C CYS A 309 -9.00 -27.41 46.07
N VAL A 310 -9.63 -27.07 44.93
CA VAL A 310 -10.73 -26.09 44.85
C VAL A 310 -11.93 -26.56 45.67
N LYS A 311 -12.33 -27.83 45.57
CA LYS A 311 -13.41 -28.40 46.40
C LYS A 311 -13.09 -28.32 47.89
N ALA A 312 -11.86 -28.63 48.28
CA ALA A 312 -11.42 -28.53 49.67
C ALA A 312 -11.42 -27.07 50.18
N LEU A 313 -11.03 -26.11 49.35
CA LEU A 313 -11.11 -24.68 49.65
C LEU A 313 -12.54 -24.19 49.85
N ARG A 314 -13.48 -24.66 48.99
CA ARG A 314 -14.91 -24.31 49.06
C ARG A 314 -15.69 -25.04 50.16
N ALA A 315 -15.16 -26.16 50.67
CA ALA A 315 -15.78 -26.94 51.75
C ALA A 315 -15.43 -26.44 53.17
N GLY A 316 -14.50 -25.49 53.31
CA GLY A 316 -14.13 -24.88 54.60
C GLY A 316 -15.27 -24.05 55.22
N VAL A 317 -15.24 -23.87 56.55
CA VAL A 317 -16.31 -23.22 57.35
C VAL A 317 -16.75 -21.89 56.74
N ALA A 318 -17.98 -21.89 56.21
CA ALA A 318 -18.81 -20.74 55.84
C ALA A 318 -18.06 -19.55 55.21
N VAL A 319 -17.55 -19.76 54.00
CA VAL A 319 -17.24 -18.65 53.08
C VAL A 319 -18.58 -17.96 52.78
N ALA A 320 -18.81 -16.81 53.39
CA ALA A 320 -19.92 -15.94 53.00
C ALA A 320 -19.75 -15.60 51.50
N PRO A 321 -20.84 -15.53 50.71
CA PRO A 321 -20.74 -15.16 49.30
C PRO A 321 -19.98 -13.84 49.16
N GLY A 322 -18.88 -13.88 48.38
CA GLY A 322 -17.94 -12.75 48.23
C GLY A 322 -16.59 -12.89 48.94
N THR A 323 -16.38 -13.90 49.80
CA THR A 323 -15.12 -14.08 50.56
C THR A 323 -14.14 -15.12 49.96
N GLU A 324 -14.42 -15.61 48.75
CA GLU A 324 -13.52 -16.53 48.04
C GLU A 324 -12.33 -15.76 47.47
N HIS A 325 -11.11 -16.21 47.80
CA HIS A 325 -9.90 -15.55 47.33
C HIS A 325 -9.83 -15.55 45.78
N PRO A 326 -9.46 -14.44 45.12
CA PRO A 326 -9.47 -14.29 43.66
C PRO A 326 -8.78 -15.38 42.85
N SER A 327 -7.74 -15.99 43.43
CA SER A 327 -6.98 -17.06 42.78
C SER A 327 -7.77 -18.37 42.61
N VAL A 328 -8.80 -18.63 43.42
CA VAL A 328 -9.52 -19.91 43.42
C VAL A 328 -10.36 -20.04 42.16
N GLY A 329 -11.16 -19.03 41.82
CA GLY A 329 -11.89 -18.98 40.55
C GLY A 329 -10.96 -19.06 39.34
N TYR A 330 -9.79 -18.40 39.39
CA TYR A 330 -8.82 -18.42 38.29
C TYR A 330 -8.26 -19.81 38.02
N VAL A 331 -7.81 -20.53 39.05
CA VAL A 331 -7.28 -21.90 38.88
C VAL A 331 -8.38 -22.89 38.53
N ALA A 332 -9.59 -22.73 39.06
CA ALA A 332 -10.74 -23.55 38.71
C ALA A 332 -11.11 -23.40 37.22
N MET A 333 -11.23 -22.16 36.75
CA MET A 333 -11.49 -21.86 35.34
C MET A 333 -10.41 -22.47 34.44
N LYS A 334 -9.12 -22.29 34.77
CA LYS A 334 -8.01 -22.85 34.00
C LYS A 334 -8.02 -24.38 33.97
N ALA A 335 -8.40 -25.04 35.07
CA ALA A 335 -8.56 -26.49 35.09
C ALA A 335 -9.75 -26.98 34.25
N TRP A 336 -10.87 -26.26 34.26
CA TRP A 336 -12.01 -26.56 33.37
C TRP A 336 -11.65 -26.39 31.89
N LEU A 337 -10.90 -25.34 31.55
CA LEU A 337 -10.36 -25.18 30.20
C LEU A 337 -9.44 -26.34 29.79
N GLY A 338 -8.53 -26.76 30.67
CA GLY A 338 -7.62 -27.88 30.43
C GLY A 338 -8.34 -29.22 30.24
N THR A 339 -9.52 -29.39 30.84
CA THR A 339 -10.38 -30.58 30.66
C THR A 339 -11.38 -30.45 29.50
N GLY A 340 -11.38 -29.33 28.76
CA GLY A 340 -12.29 -29.07 27.64
C GLY A 340 -13.73 -28.71 28.03
N ARG A 341 -13.98 -28.44 29.32
CA ARG A 341 -15.31 -28.12 29.87
C ARG A 341 -15.58 -26.62 29.87
N LEU A 342 -15.96 -26.11 28.69
CA LEU A 342 -16.08 -24.67 28.43
C LEU A 342 -17.19 -23.98 29.23
N GLN A 343 -18.35 -24.62 29.41
CA GLN A 343 -19.48 -24.01 30.15
C GLN A 343 -19.13 -23.78 31.62
N GLU A 344 -18.42 -24.73 32.22
CA GLU A 344 -17.96 -24.64 33.60
C GLU A 344 -16.85 -23.60 33.75
N ALA A 345 -15.96 -23.50 32.76
CA ALA A 345 -14.97 -22.44 32.70
C ALA A 345 -15.62 -21.05 32.57
N GLU A 346 -16.69 -20.92 31.78
CA GLU A 346 -17.47 -19.69 31.64
C GLU A 346 -18.13 -19.28 32.95
N MET A 347 -18.77 -20.21 33.65
CA MET A 347 -19.39 -19.94 34.96
C MET A 347 -18.36 -19.44 35.98
N GLU A 348 -17.18 -20.07 36.05
CA GLU A 348 -16.10 -19.62 36.94
C GLU A 348 -15.58 -18.23 36.53
N LEU A 349 -15.42 -17.96 35.23
CA LEU A 349 -15.00 -16.65 34.72
C LEU A 349 -16.01 -15.54 35.07
N MET A 350 -17.30 -15.79 34.85
CA MET A 350 -18.36 -14.83 35.19
C MET A 350 -18.44 -14.59 36.70
N GLY A 351 -18.26 -15.65 37.51
CA GLY A 351 -18.16 -15.54 38.96
C GLY A 351 -16.97 -14.67 39.40
N MET A 352 -15.82 -14.81 38.73
CA MET A 352 -14.66 -13.93 38.97
C MET A 352 -14.95 -12.46 38.61
N MET A 353 -15.65 -12.22 37.50
CA MET A 353 -15.98 -10.85 37.06
C MET A 353 -16.95 -10.15 38.01
N ALA A 354 -17.87 -10.91 38.61
CA ALA A 354 -18.81 -10.42 39.63
C ALA A 354 -18.16 -10.13 41.00
N ASN A 355 -16.98 -10.71 41.29
CA ASN A 355 -16.29 -10.49 42.55
C ASN A 355 -15.39 -9.24 42.48
N GLU A 356 -15.74 -8.21 43.26
CA GLU A 356 -15.02 -6.93 43.32
C GLU A 356 -13.58 -7.05 43.85
N GLU A 357 -13.27 -8.06 44.66
CA GLU A 357 -11.93 -8.28 45.22
C GLU A 357 -10.91 -8.80 44.19
N VAL A 358 -11.37 -9.31 43.03
CA VAL A 358 -10.48 -9.85 41.99
C VAL A 358 -9.78 -8.72 41.25
N PRO A 359 -8.43 -8.70 41.14
CA PRO A 359 -7.75 -7.66 40.36
C PRO A 359 -8.16 -7.69 38.87
N GLU A 360 -8.37 -6.52 38.26
CA GLU A 360 -8.75 -6.39 36.84
C GLU A 360 -7.81 -7.14 35.90
N ALA A 361 -6.50 -7.07 36.14
CA ALA A 361 -5.50 -7.78 35.35
C ALA A 361 -5.69 -9.32 35.38
N ALA A 362 -6.19 -9.87 36.50
CA ALA A 362 -6.49 -11.29 36.62
C ALA A 362 -7.76 -11.65 35.83
N CYS A 363 -8.81 -10.83 35.88
CA CYS A 363 -10.02 -11.00 35.06
C CYS A 363 -9.70 -10.93 33.55
N VAL A 364 -8.86 -9.98 33.12
CA VAL A 364 -8.45 -9.86 31.71
C VAL A 364 -7.65 -11.07 31.26
N SER A 365 -6.68 -11.51 32.06
CA SER A 365 -5.88 -12.71 31.74
C SER A 365 -6.73 -13.98 31.70
N ALA A 366 -7.76 -14.05 32.57
CA ALA A 366 -8.75 -15.11 32.59
C ALA A 366 -9.63 -15.11 31.33
N ALA A 367 -10.13 -13.94 30.94
CA ALA A 367 -10.91 -13.73 29.73
C ALA A 367 -10.12 -14.09 28.46
N GLU A 368 -8.86 -13.65 28.36
CA GLU A 368 -7.98 -13.99 27.24
C GLU A 368 -7.77 -15.50 27.11
N ALA A 369 -7.57 -16.20 28.23
CA ALA A 369 -7.42 -17.65 28.26
C ALA A 369 -8.70 -18.37 27.84
N TYR A 370 -9.85 -17.93 28.35
CA TYR A 370 -11.14 -18.50 27.98
C TYR A 370 -11.46 -18.30 26.50
N LEU A 371 -11.28 -17.09 25.96
CA LEU A 371 -11.51 -16.81 24.54
C LEU A 371 -10.56 -17.55 23.62
N SER A 372 -9.35 -17.86 24.10
CA SER A 372 -8.42 -18.72 23.36
C SER A 372 -8.97 -20.13 23.14
N ALA A 373 -9.78 -20.63 24.06
CA ALA A 373 -10.36 -21.98 24.02
C ALA A 373 -11.78 -22.00 23.43
N ALA A 374 -12.63 -21.03 23.80
CA ALA A 374 -14.03 -20.95 23.41
C ALA A 374 -14.24 -20.30 22.03
N GLY A 375 -13.29 -19.51 21.55
CA GLY A 375 -13.40 -18.80 20.28
C GLY A 375 -14.11 -17.44 20.37
N PRO A 376 -14.32 -16.78 19.21
CA PRO A 376 -14.80 -15.40 19.14
C PRO A 376 -16.26 -15.24 19.57
N ASP A 377 -17.13 -16.23 19.35
CA ASP A 377 -18.57 -16.12 19.62
C ASP A 377 -18.86 -15.96 21.13
N ALA A 378 -17.95 -16.43 21.98
CA ALA A 378 -18.02 -16.27 23.42
C ALA A 378 -17.52 -14.90 23.92
N ALA A 379 -17.05 -14.01 23.03
CA ALA A 379 -16.49 -12.71 23.41
C ALA A 379 -17.53 -11.72 23.95
N ARG A 380 -18.76 -11.78 23.46
CA ARG A 380 -19.84 -10.88 23.87
C ARG A 380 -20.17 -11.00 25.36
N PRO A 381 -20.55 -12.17 25.90
CA PRO A 381 -20.85 -12.28 27.33
C PRO A 381 -19.66 -11.87 28.20
N VAL A 382 -18.43 -12.23 27.81
CA VAL A 382 -17.19 -11.89 28.52
C VAL A 382 -16.94 -10.38 28.58
N LEU A 383 -17.09 -9.67 27.46
CA LEU A 383 -16.90 -8.22 27.41
C LEU A 383 -18.00 -7.46 28.17
N LEU A 384 -19.24 -7.95 28.12
CA LEU A 384 -20.33 -7.36 28.89
C LEU A 384 -20.17 -7.60 30.40
N GLY A 385 -19.67 -8.78 30.78
CA GLY A 385 -19.31 -9.08 32.17
C GLY A 385 -18.19 -8.18 32.69
N LEU A 386 -17.17 -7.90 31.86
CA LEU A 386 -16.16 -6.89 32.17
C LEU A 386 -16.76 -5.49 32.24
N ALA A 387 -17.45 -5.02 31.21
CA ALA A 387 -17.99 -3.66 31.18
C ALA A 387 -19.00 -3.39 32.31
N GLY A 388 -19.75 -4.40 32.75
CA GLY A 388 -20.68 -4.31 33.88
C GLY A 388 -20.01 -4.18 35.25
N ARG A 389 -18.69 -4.39 35.34
CA ARG A 389 -17.92 -4.22 36.56
C ARG A 389 -17.55 -2.74 36.71
N CYS A 390 -17.90 -2.12 37.85
CA CYS A 390 -17.81 -0.68 38.10
C CYS A 390 -16.41 -0.03 37.93
N HIS A 391 -15.34 -0.82 37.77
CA HIS A 391 -13.95 -0.34 37.68
C HIS A 391 -13.21 -0.77 36.40
N SER A 392 -13.92 -1.27 35.39
CA SER A 392 -13.29 -1.75 34.17
C SER A 392 -12.72 -0.61 33.33
N SER A 393 -11.45 -0.71 32.99
CA SER A 393 -10.75 0.30 32.21
C SER A 393 -10.92 0.07 30.69
N ALA A 394 -10.76 1.16 29.93
CA ALA A 394 -10.59 1.09 28.47
C ALA A 394 -9.44 0.14 28.07
N ALA A 395 -8.39 0.06 28.89
CA ALA A 395 -7.23 -0.78 28.63
C ALA A 395 -7.56 -2.29 28.70
N ALA A 396 -8.36 -2.71 29.69
CA ALA A 396 -8.85 -4.09 29.78
C ALA A 396 -9.71 -4.48 28.58
N THR A 397 -10.66 -3.61 28.22
CA THR A 397 -11.55 -3.84 27.08
C THR A 397 -10.77 -3.94 25.77
N LEU A 398 -9.79 -3.05 25.55
CA LEU A 398 -8.93 -3.09 24.38
C LEU A 398 -8.13 -4.40 24.26
N ARG A 399 -7.61 -4.92 25.38
CA ARG A 399 -6.88 -6.20 25.39
C ARG A 399 -7.75 -7.36 24.97
N VAL A 400 -8.97 -7.44 25.50
CA VAL A 400 -9.91 -8.51 25.16
C VAL A 400 -10.33 -8.42 23.70
N VAL A 401 -10.68 -7.22 23.20
CA VAL A 401 -11.02 -7.04 21.77
C VAL A 401 -9.85 -7.39 20.86
N ARG A 402 -8.62 -7.00 21.22
CA ARG A 402 -7.41 -7.39 20.47
C ARG A 402 -7.27 -8.91 20.42
N ARG A 403 -7.49 -9.61 21.54
CA ARG A 403 -7.40 -11.07 21.60
C ARG A 403 -8.43 -11.76 20.69
N VAL A 404 -9.65 -11.21 20.57
CA VAL A 404 -10.69 -11.71 19.66
C VAL A 404 -10.29 -11.50 18.20
N ALA A 405 -9.66 -10.36 17.89
CA ALA A 405 -9.14 -10.06 16.57
C ALA A 405 -7.95 -10.96 16.17
N GLU A 406 -7.17 -11.45 17.14
CA GLU A 406 -6.04 -12.36 16.93
C GLU A 406 -6.51 -13.77 16.50
N GLY A 407 -6.59 -13.97 15.17
CA GLY A 407 -6.61 -15.30 14.56
C GLY A 407 -7.32 -15.42 13.20
N GLY A 408 -7.53 -14.31 12.48
CA GLY A 408 -7.88 -14.29 11.06
C GLY A 408 -9.30 -14.77 10.72
N GLY A 409 -9.95 -14.11 9.76
CA GLY A 409 -11.23 -14.53 9.18
C GLY A 409 -12.41 -13.59 9.45
N GLY A 410 -13.31 -13.47 8.46
CA GLY A 410 -14.40 -12.49 8.45
C GLY A 410 -15.44 -12.65 9.57
N GLY A 411 -15.66 -13.87 10.08
CA GLY A 411 -16.56 -14.10 11.22
C GLY A 411 -16.10 -13.39 12.50
N ARG A 412 -14.78 -13.35 12.75
CA ARG A 412 -14.20 -12.69 13.93
C ARG A 412 -14.29 -11.17 13.83
N ALA A 413 -14.05 -10.64 12.64
CA ALA A 413 -14.12 -9.21 12.39
C ALA A 413 -15.54 -8.68 12.67
N ARG A 414 -16.60 -9.36 12.20
CA ARG A 414 -17.99 -8.99 12.52
C ARG A 414 -18.26 -8.95 14.02
N VAL A 415 -17.84 -10.00 14.74
CA VAL A 415 -17.95 -10.02 16.21
C VAL A 415 -17.22 -8.82 16.81
N VAL A 416 -16.00 -8.51 16.37
CA VAL A 416 -15.26 -7.32 16.84
C VAL A 416 -16.01 -6.01 16.55
N ALA A 417 -16.61 -5.83 15.37
CA ALA A 417 -17.41 -4.64 15.06
C ALA A 417 -18.64 -4.53 15.96
N GLU A 418 -19.39 -5.61 16.16
CA GLU A 418 -20.57 -5.62 17.03
C GLU A 418 -20.20 -5.26 18.47
N LEU A 419 -19.12 -5.85 18.99
CA LEU A 419 -18.62 -5.61 20.34
C LEU A 419 -18.18 -4.17 20.56
N THR A 420 -17.46 -3.60 19.59
CA THR A 420 -16.95 -2.23 19.67
C THR A 420 -18.01 -1.17 19.37
N ALA A 421 -19.16 -1.56 18.84
CA ALA A 421 -20.34 -0.69 18.71
C ALA A 421 -21.25 -0.67 19.94
N ASP A 422 -21.11 -1.58 20.90
CA ASP A 422 -21.94 -1.59 22.11
C ASP A 422 -21.73 -0.28 22.89
N GLU A 423 -22.82 0.42 23.22
CA GLU A 423 -22.77 1.74 23.86
C GLU A 423 -21.96 1.74 25.15
N ARG A 424 -22.10 0.68 25.96
CA ARG A 424 -21.36 0.52 27.22
C ARG A 424 -19.85 0.42 26.98
N VAL A 425 -19.45 -0.24 25.89
CA VAL A 425 -18.04 -0.35 25.50
C VAL A 425 -17.53 1.01 25.03
N VAL A 426 -18.29 1.73 24.20
CA VAL A 426 -17.89 3.05 23.71
C VAL A 426 -17.73 4.06 24.85
N GLU A 427 -18.62 4.02 25.85
CA GLU A 427 -18.58 4.86 27.05
C GLU A 427 -17.27 4.72 27.84
N LEU A 428 -16.71 3.51 27.97
CA LEU A 428 -15.43 3.30 28.67
C LEU A 428 -14.26 4.05 28.03
N PHE A 429 -14.34 4.33 26.73
CA PHE A 429 -13.32 5.06 26.00
C PHE A 429 -13.59 6.57 25.97
N GLN A 430 -14.59 7.09 26.69
CA GLN A 430 -14.84 8.53 26.82
C GLN A 430 -13.92 9.16 27.89
N GLY A 431 -13.64 10.47 27.77
CA GLY A 431 -12.75 11.19 28.70
C GLY A 431 -11.28 11.27 28.27
N SER A 432 -10.50 12.14 28.93
CA SER A 432 -9.09 12.39 28.59
C SER A 432 -8.15 11.26 29.03
N ALA A 433 -8.48 10.55 30.12
CA ALA A 433 -7.66 9.47 30.68
C ALA A 433 -7.52 8.27 29.74
N ALA A 434 -8.50 8.01 28.88
CA ALA A 434 -8.52 6.89 27.93
C ALA A 434 -8.05 7.26 26.52
N ALA A 435 -7.41 8.42 26.32
CA ALA A 435 -7.05 8.91 24.98
C ALA A 435 -6.10 7.97 24.21
N LYS A 436 -5.15 7.35 24.92
CA LYS A 436 -4.19 6.40 24.36
C LYS A 436 -4.90 5.11 23.93
N GLU A 437 -5.75 4.57 24.79
CA GLU A 437 -6.53 3.36 24.56
C GLU A 437 -7.53 3.56 23.42
N ARG A 438 -8.18 4.73 23.36
CA ARG A 438 -9.08 5.12 22.28
C ARG A 438 -8.36 5.15 20.93
N SER A 439 -7.18 5.78 20.88
CA SER A 439 -6.35 5.80 19.66
C SER A 439 -5.91 4.40 19.24
N ALA A 440 -5.58 3.54 20.20
CA ALA A 440 -5.22 2.15 19.94
C ALA A 440 -6.42 1.31 19.45
N MET A 441 -7.63 1.55 19.98
CA MET A 441 -8.87 0.91 19.50
C MET A 441 -9.18 1.33 18.07
N HIS A 442 -9.13 2.63 17.77
CA HIS A 442 -9.27 3.13 16.40
C HIS A 442 -8.27 2.48 15.45
N ALA A 443 -6.98 2.40 15.83
CA ALA A 443 -5.94 1.77 15.01
C ALA A 443 -6.19 0.28 14.77
N LEU A 444 -6.67 -0.46 15.78
CA LEU A 444 -7.03 -1.87 15.65
C LEU A 444 -8.13 -2.07 14.61
N LEU A 445 -9.23 -1.32 14.74
CA LEU A 445 -10.37 -1.39 13.82
C LEU A 445 -10.01 -0.91 12.41
N TRP A 446 -9.22 0.16 12.31
CA TRP A 446 -8.71 0.68 11.03
C TRP A 446 -7.86 -0.36 10.29
N ASN A 447 -6.94 -1.02 11.00
CA ASN A 447 -6.08 -2.03 10.40
C ASN A 447 -6.88 -3.26 9.94
N CYS A 448 -7.88 -3.67 10.74
CA CYS A 448 -8.82 -4.73 10.35
C CYS A 448 -9.62 -4.33 9.10
N GLY A 449 -10.20 -3.13 9.07
CA GLY A 449 -10.90 -2.59 7.92
C GLY A 449 -10.02 -2.53 6.67
N ALA A 450 -8.75 -2.12 6.81
CA ALA A 450 -7.78 -2.05 5.73
C ALA A 450 -7.33 -3.43 5.21
N GLU A 451 -7.32 -4.46 6.05
CA GLU A 451 -7.08 -5.85 5.64
C GLU A 451 -8.24 -6.40 4.81
N HIS A 452 -9.47 -6.16 5.25
CA HIS A 452 -10.67 -6.52 4.48
C HIS A 452 -10.79 -5.73 3.17
N PHE A 453 -10.41 -4.44 3.18
CA PHE A 453 -10.34 -3.62 1.97
C PHE A 453 -9.39 -4.22 0.93
N ARG A 454 -8.19 -4.63 1.36
CA ARG A 454 -7.18 -5.30 0.50
C ARG A 454 -7.67 -6.65 0.00
N SER A 455 -8.49 -7.34 0.78
CA SER A 455 -9.11 -8.61 0.43
C SER A 455 -10.37 -8.45 -0.45
N LYS A 456 -10.75 -7.21 -0.80
CA LYS A 456 -11.95 -6.83 -1.59
C LYS A 456 -13.28 -7.18 -0.93
N ASP A 457 -13.30 -7.40 0.38
CA ASP A 457 -14.52 -7.52 1.19
C ASP A 457 -14.93 -6.12 1.65
N TYR A 458 -15.59 -5.39 0.76
CA TYR A 458 -15.89 -3.97 0.96
C TYR A 458 -17.03 -3.74 1.96
N GLU A 459 -17.95 -4.70 2.10
CA GLU A 459 -19.03 -4.65 3.10
C GLU A 459 -18.48 -4.73 4.52
N LEU A 460 -17.61 -5.70 4.80
CA LEU A 460 -17.01 -5.82 6.13
C LEU A 460 -15.99 -4.70 6.39
N SER A 461 -15.29 -4.28 5.35
CA SER A 461 -14.37 -3.15 5.42
C SER A 461 -15.08 -1.85 5.80
N SER A 462 -16.21 -1.52 5.16
CA SER A 462 -16.98 -0.32 5.51
C SER A 462 -17.49 -0.38 6.94
N GLU A 463 -18.02 -1.52 7.38
CA GLU A 463 -18.47 -1.71 8.76
C GLU A 463 -17.34 -1.42 9.77
N MET A 464 -16.14 -1.98 9.56
CA MET A 464 -14.98 -1.72 10.43
C MET A 464 -14.60 -0.24 10.46
N PHE A 465 -14.56 0.43 9.31
CA PHE A 465 -14.21 1.84 9.25
C PHE A 465 -15.27 2.73 9.93
N GLU A 466 -16.56 2.41 9.80
CA GLU A 466 -17.64 3.09 10.53
C GLU A 466 -17.47 2.92 12.03
N LYS A 467 -17.24 1.69 12.51
CA LYS A 467 -17.01 1.43 13.95
C LYS A 467 -15.75 2.13 14.46
N SER A 468 -14.68 2.15 13.66
CA SER A 468 -13.43 2.84 14.02
C SER A 468 -13.64 4.34 14.27
N MET A 469 -14.62 4.95 13.63
CA MET A 469 -14.92 6.38 13.74
C MET A 469 -15.60 6.74 15.07
N LEU A 470 -16.23 5.78 15.76
CA LEU A 470 -16.77 5.97 17.12
C LEU A 470 -15.67 6.35 18.12
N TYR A 471 -14.43 5.93 17.85
CA TYR A 471 -13.25 6.19 18.68
C TYR A 471 -12.42 7.38 18.18
N VAL A 472 -12.94 8.19 17.26
CA VAL A 472 -12.27 9.42 16.80
C VAL A 472 -13.03 10.63 17.33
N PRO A 473 -12.46 11.42 18.25
CA PRO A 473 -13.09 12.63 18.79
C PRO A 473 -13.49 13.62 17.70
N ARG A 474 -14.47 14.49 17.99
CA ARG A 474 -15.01 15.52 17.06
C ARG A 474 -14.30 16.87 17.17
N ASP A 475 -13.11 16.89 17.74
CA ASP A 475 -12.29 18.08 17.93
C ASP A 475 -11.46 18.42 16.67
N GLU A 476 -10.81 19.57 16.73
CA GLU A 476 -10.02 20.11 15.61
C GLU A 476 -8.79 19.26 15.28
N GLU A 477 -8.13 18.72 16.30
CA GLU A 477 -6.91 17.92 16.17
C GLU A 477 -7.16 16.62 15.38
N HIS A 478 -8.33 16.01 15.54
CA HIS A 478 -8.68 14.75 14.88
C HIS A 478 -9.46 14.94 13.57
N ARG A 479 -9.69 16.18 13.13
CA ARG A 479 -10.43 16.52 11.91
C ARG A 479 -9.90 15.77 10.67
N SER A 480 -8.59 15.75 10.46
CA SER A 480 -7.99 15.06 9.31
C SER A 480 -8.18 13.54 9.39
N ARG A 481 -8.07 12.95 10.58
CA ARG A 481 -8.33 11.52 10.81
C ARG A 481 -9.79 11.17 10.49
N ARG A 482 -10.74 12.02 10.88
CA ARG A 482 -12.17 11.84 10.52
C ARG A 482 -12.40 11.96 9.01
N SER A 483 -11.79 12.95 8.36
CA SER A 483 -11.87 13.09 6.90
C SER A 483 -11.33 11.83 6.20
N ASN A 484 -10.22 11.25 6.68
CA ASN A 484 -9.68 9.99 6.16
C ASN A 484 -10.70 8.84 6.27
N CYS A 485 -11.39 8.70 7.40
CA CYS A 485 -12.43 7.68 7.58
C CYS A 485 -13.54 7.85 6.55
N PHE A 486 -14.07 9.06 6.38
CA PHE A 486 -15.12 9.32 5.39
C PHE A 486 -14.67 9.06 3.95
N ARG A 487 -13.43 9.40 3.58
CA ARG A 487 -12.91 9.09 2.23
C ARG A 487 -12.79 7.60 1.97
N VAL A 488 -12.37 6.83 2.96
CA VAL A 488 -12.27 5.36 2.83
C VAL A 488 -13.65 4.71 2.81
N LEU A 489 -14.61 5.20 3.61
CA LEU A 489 -16.01 4.78 3.50
C LEU A 489 -16.59 5.07 2.12
N SER A 490 -16.35 6.26 1.58
CA SER A 490 -16.72 6.62 0.21
C SER A 490 -16.11 5.64 -0.82
N LEU A 491 -14.83 5.29 -0.67
CA LEU A 491 -14.17 4.28 -1.51
C LEU A 491 -14.81 2.89 -1.41
N CYS A 492 -15.17 2.44 -0.19
CA CYS A 492 -15.85 1.16 0.00
C CYS A 492 -17.22 1.15 -0.70
N HIS A 493 -18.04 2.18 -0.47
CA HIS A 493 -19.35 2.29 -1.12
C HIS A 493 -19.26 2.48 -2.64
N LEU A 494 -18.23 3.17 -3.13
CA LEU A 494 -17.94 3.27 -4.55
C LEU A 494 -17.63 1.89 -5.15
N ALA A 495 -16.82 1.07 -4.45
CA ALA A 495 -16.52 -0.30 -4.90
C ALA A 495 -17.75 -1.22 -4.85
N LEU A 496 -18.69 -0.98 -3.93
CA LEU A 496 -20.00 -1.64 -3.84
C LEU A 496 -21.04 -1.10 -4.83
N ALA A 497 -20.68 -0.14 -5.69
CA ALA A 497 -21.59 0.57 -6.61
C ALA A 497 -22.77 1.29 -5.91
N GLN A 498 -22.63 1.61 -4.61
CA GLN A 498 -23.60 2.38 -3.83
C GLN A 498 -23.28 3.88 -3.93
N LEU A 499 -23.52 4.46 -5.10
CA LEU A 499 -23.02 5.78 -5.49
C LEU A 499 -23.56 6.93 -4.63
N ASP A 500 -24.81 6.84 -4.15
CA ASP A 500 -25.40 7.90 -3.32
C ASP A 500 -24.79 7.94 -1.92
N ARG A 501 -24.56 6.77 -1.30
CA ARG A 501 -23.81 6.68 -0.03
C ARG A 501 -22.37 7.14 -0.19
N ALA A 502 -21.71 6.74 -1.28
CA ALA A 502 -20.36 7.20 -1.57
C ALA A 502 -20.27 8.73 -1.69
N GLN A 503 -21.30 9.34 -2.28
CA GLN A 503 -21.45 10.79 -2.40
C GLN A 503 -21.66 11.47 -1.04
N GLU A 504 -22.55 10.95 -0.20
CA GLU A 504 -22.78 11.48 1.15
C GLU A 504 -21.48 11.50 1.97
N PHE A 505 -20.73 10.40 1.97
CA PHE A 505 -19.49 10.33 2.74
C PHE A 505 -18.40 11.26 2.20
N ILE A 506 -18.26 11.41 0.87
CA ILE A 506 -17.23 12.31 0.32
C ILE A 506 -17.55 13.78 0.57
N GLU A 507 -18.83 14.15 0.60
CA GLU A 507 -19.26 15.50 0.98
C GLU A 507 -18.97 15.79 2.45
N GLN A 508 -19.12 14.81 3.35
CA GLN A 508 -18.72 14.96 4.76
C GLN A 508 -17.19 15.07 4.90
N ALA A 509 -16.42 14.32 4.11
CA ALA A 509 -14.96 14.42 4.10
C ALA A 509 -14.48 15.81 3.66
N GLU A 510 -15.08 16.36 2.60
CA GLU A 510 -14.71 17.67 2.05
C GLU A 510 -15.07 18.83 3.00
N LYS A 511 -16.21 18.75 3.71
CA LYS A 511 -16.57 19.74 4.75
C LYS A 511 -15.51 19.83 5.86
N LEU A 512 -14.83 18.71 6.16
CA LEU A 512 -13.77 18.67 7.16
C LEU A 512 -12.42 19.08 6.56
N GLU A 513 -12.07 18.55 5.40
CA GLU A 513 -10.77 18.78 4.76
C GLU A 513 -10.94 18.79 3.23
N PRO A 514 -11.11 19.97 2.61
CA PRO A 514 -11.18 20.10 1.15
C PRO A 514 -9.78 19.93 0.58
N ASN A 515 -9.58 18.87 -0.22
CA ASN A 515 -8.31 18.53 -0.83
C ASN A 515 -8.52 17.80 -2.18
N ILE A 516 -7.44 17.60 -2.94
CA ILE A 516 -7.48 16.93 -4.25
C ILE A 516 -8.09 15.54 -4.19
N LYS A 517 -7.92 14.82 -3.07
CA LYS A 517 -8.43 13.45 -2.89
C LYS A 517 -9.94 13.45 -2.78
N CYS A 518 -10.55 14.46 -2.14
CA CYS A 518 -12.00 14.66 -2.13
C CYS A 518 -12.54 14.91 -3.54
N ALA A 519 -11.92 15.86 -4.24
CA ALA A 519 -12.31 16.23 -5.60
C ALA A 519 -12.18 15.04 -6.59
N PHE A 520 -11.10 14.27 -6.49
CA PHE A 520 -10.89 13.07 -7.33
C PHE A 520 -11.90 11.95 -7.04
N LEU A 521 -12.28 11.73 -5.77
CA LEU A 521 -13.32 10.75 -5.45
C LEU A 521 -14.70 11.16 -5.96
N LYS A 522 -15.07 12.44 -5.84
CA LYS A 522 -16.28 12.98 -6.48
C LYS A 522 -16.26 12.77 -7.99
N PHE A 523 -15.13 13.05 -8.64
CA PHE A 523 -14.94 12.78 -10.06
C PHE A 523 -15.23 11.30 -10.40
N LYS A 524 -14.68 10.36 -9.62
CA LYS A 524 -14.95 8.92 -9.80
C LYS A 524 -16.42 8.56 -9.61
N ILE A 525 -17.11 9.19 -8.66
CA ILE A 525 -18.56 8.99 -8.45
C ILE A 525 -19.34 9.47 -9.68
N HIS A 526 -19.08 10.68 -10.19
CA HIS A 526 -19.74 11.21 -11.39
C HIS A 526 -19.47 10.35 -12.63
N LEU A 527 -18.24 9.84 -12.79
CA LEU A 527 -17.90 8.89 -13.85
C LEU A 527 -18.75 7.62 -13.78
N GLN A 528 -18.89 7.01 -12.60
CA GLN A 528 -19.70 5.80 -12.43
C GLN A 528 -21.20 6.07 -12.59
N LYS A 529 -21.66 7.28 -12.24
CA LYS A 529 -23.04 7.76 -12.53
C LYS A 529 -23.28 8.02 -14.02
N LYS A 530 -22.24 7.98 -14.87
CA LYS A 530 -22.26 8.36 -16.29
C LYS A 530 -22.69 9.82 -16.53
N ASP A 531 -22.42 10.70 -15.58
CA ASP A 531 -22.63 12.14 -15.73
C ASP A 531 -21.35 12.80 -16.25
N GLU A 532 -21.22 12.86 -17.59
CA GLU A 532 -20.02 13.38 -18.24
C GLU A 532 -19.78 14.86 -17.93
N LYS A 533 -20.85 15.64 -17.80
CA LYS A 533 -20.75 17.09 -17.59
C LYS A 533 -20.22 17.38 -16.20
N GLU A 534 -20.80 16.75 -15.17
CA GLU A 534 -20.31 16.94 -13.81
C GLU A 534 -18.96 16.28 -13.56
N ALA A 535 -18.64 15.17 -14.23
CA ALA A 535 -17.29 14.63 -14.20
C ALA A 535 -16.26 15.63 -14.76
N ILE A 536 -16.56 16.30 -15.87
CA ILE A 536 -15.68 17.34 -16.44
C ILE A 536 -15.58 18.55 -15.51
N ASN A 537 -16.70 19.04 -14.95
CA ASN A 537 -16.70 20.17 -14.02
C ASN A 537 -15.86 19.84 -12.77
N GLN A 538 -16.06 18.67 -12.18
CA GLN A 538 -15.32 18.25 -11.01
C GLN A 538 -13.83 18.03 -11.31
N MET A 539 -13.50 17.54 -12.52
CA MET A 539 -12.12 17.43 -12.98
C MET A 539 -11.47 18.80 -13.16
N GLN A 540 -12.20 19.82 -13.63
CA GLN A 540 -11.70 21.19 -13.70
C GLN A 540 -11.51 21.79 -12.31
N ALA A 541 -12.45 21.57 -11.39
CA ALA A 541 -12.36 22.05 -10.02
C ALA A 541 -11.14 21.49 -9.26
N MET A 542 -10.62 20.32 -9.65
CA MET A 542 -9.38 19.78 -9.10
C MET A 542 -8.17 20.70 -9.33
N LEU A 543 -8.16 21.51 -10.41
CA LEU A 543 -7.06 22.42 -10.72
C LEU A 543 -6.94 23.56 -9.69
N ASP A 544 -8.04 23.88 -9.01
CA ASP A 544 -8.11 24.93 -7.99
C ASP A 544 -7.71 24.43 -6.59
N CYS A 545 -7.46 23.12 -6.43
CA CYS A 545 -7.00 22.54 -5.17
C CYS A 545 -5.54 22.94 -4.89
N ILE A 546 -5.24 23.36 -3.66
CA ILE A 546 -3.89 23.80 -3.25
C ILE A 546 -2.86 22.68 -3.40
N ASP A 547 -3.28 21.43 -3.19
CA ASP A 547 -2.47 20.22 -3.31
C ASP A 547 -2.58 19.54 -4.69
N PHE A 548 -3.05 20.27 -5.71
CA PHE A 548 -3.16 19.75 -7.07
C PHE A 548 -1.82 19.29 -7.64
N ASN A 549 -1.82 18.10 -8.23
CA ASN A 549 -0.72 17.53 -8.98
C ASN A 549 -1.23 17.09 -10.37
N PRO A 550 -0.56 17.47 -11.49
CA PRO A 550 -0.95 17.05 -12.84
C PRO A 550 -1.08 15.53 -13.05
N GLU A 551 -0.47 14.70 -12.21
CA GLU A 551 -0.66 13.23 -12.19
C GLU A 551 -2.13 12.83 -11.99
N PHE A 552 -2.94 13.67 -11.32
CA PHE A 552 -4.37 13.40 -11.21
C PHE A 552 -5.10 13.49 -12.56
N LEU A 553 -4.62 14.28 -13.52
CA LEU A 553 -5.24 14.35 -14.86
C LEU A 553 -4.97 13.08 -15.67
N THR A 554 -3.80 12.45 -15.52
CA THR A 554 -3.53 11.15 -16.14
C THR A 554 -4.38 10.07 -15.48
N LEU A 555 -4.52 10.08 -14.15
CA LEU A 555 -5.45 9.18 -13.44
C LEU A 555 -6.90 9.37 -13.90
N CYS A 556 -7.37 10.61 -14.05
CA CYS A 556 -8.71 10.90 -14.56
C CYS A 556 -8.92 10.33 -15.97
N THR A 557 -7.91 10.46 -16.83
CA THR A 557 -7.92 9.87 -18.17
C THR A 557 -8.06 8.35 -18.10
N HIS A 558 -7.28 7.67 -17.24
CA HIS A 558 -7.34 6.22 -17.08
C HIS A 558 -8.69 5.73 -16.53
N GLU A 559 -9.23 6.41 -15.53
CA GLU A 559 -10.54 6.10 -14.94
C GLU A 559 -11.67 6.31 -15.97
N ALA A 560 -11.64 7.41 -16.73
CA ALA A 560 -12.62 7.70 -17.77
C ALA A 560 -12.57 6.68 -18.92
N ILE A 561 -11.38 6.23 -19.34
CA ILE A 561 -11.24 5.15 -20.33
C ILE A 561 -11.81 3.84 -19.77
N SER A 562 -11.54 3.53 -18.50
CA SER A 562 -12.04 2.31 -17.84
C SER A 562 -13.56 2.31 -17.71
N CYS A 563 -14.16 3.48 -17.48
CA CYS A 563 -15.62 3.70 -17.45
C CYS A 563 -16.24 3.85 -18.85
N GLN A 564 -15.46 3.76 -19.93
CA GLN A 564 -15.89 3.95 -21.33
C GLN A 564 -16.48 5.34 -21.64
N THR A 565 -16.14 6.37 -20.86
CA THR A 565 -16.58 7.76 -21.06
C THR A 565 -15.48 8.55 -21.80
N LEU A 566 -15.38 8.35 -23.11
CA LEU A 566 -14.33 8.96 -23.95
C LEU A 566 -14.30 10.50 -23.91
N PRO A 567 -15.43 11.23 -23.90
CA PRO A 567 -15.41 12.70 -23.84
C PRO A 567 -14.69 13.25 -22.61
N VAL A 568 -14.87 12.61 -21.46
CA VAL A 568 -14.20 12.98 -20.20
C VAL A 568 -12.68 12.75 -20.29
N ALA A 569 -12.26 11.62 -20.88
CA ALA A 569 -10.84 11.32 -21.09
C ALA A 569 -10.17 12.35 -22.02
N ILE A 570 -10.86 12.77 -23.07
CA ILE A 570 -10.39 13.81 -24.00
C ILE A 570 -10.30 15.17 -23.30
N ALA A 571 -11.28 15.52 -22.46
CA ALA A 571 -11.23 16.73 -21.66
C ALA A 571 -10.03 16.73 -20.69
N SER A 572 -9.78 15.62 -19.99
CA SER A 572 -8.62 15.46 -19.10
C SER A 572 -7.29 15.65 -19.82
N LEU A 573 -7.09 15.00 -20.97
CA LEU A 573 -5.87 15.16 -21.76
C LEU A 573 -5.74 16.55 -22.38
N SER A 574 -6.86 17.19 -22.76
CA SER A 574 -6.85 18.56 -23.29
C SER A 574 -6.42 19.57 -22.23
N VAL A 575 -6.92 19.41 -21.00
CA VAL A 575 -6.50 20.23 -19.86
C VAL A 575 -5.02 19.98 -19.56
N LEU A 576 -4.58 18.71 -19.53
CA LEU A 576 -3.16 18.38 -19.32
C LEU A 576 -2.27 19.00 -20.38
N LEU A 577 -2.69 19.00 -21.66
CA LEU A 577 -1.96 19.65 -22.76
C LEU A 577 -1.79 21.16 -22.53
N ASN A 578 -2.80 21.83 -21.97
CA ASN A 578 -2.72 23.26 -21.67
C ASN A 578 -1.77 23.59 -20.51
N LEU A 579 -1.34 22.60 -19.71
CA LEU A 579 -0.39 22.80 -18.62
C LEU A 579 1.08 22.78 -19.07
N TYR A 580 1.37 22.41 -20.32
CA TYR A 580 2.74 22.38 -20.83
C TYR A 580 3.29 23.79 -21.00
N SER A 581 4.42 24.05 -20.35
CA SER A 581 5.18 25.29 -20.45
C SER A 581 6.68 24.99 -20.36
N PRO A 582 7.57 25.82 -20.93
CA PRO A 582 9.01 25.62 -20.85
C PRO A 582 9.49 25.44 -19.40
N GLY A 583 10.31 24.42 -19.14
CA GLY A 583 10.89 24.14 -17.81
C GLY A 583 9.98 23.40 -16.82
N LYS A 584 8.69 23.21 -17.11
CA LYS A 584 7.76 22.47 -16.24
C LYS A 584 7.78 20.98 -16.57
N LYS A 585 8.22 20.16 -15.61
CA LYS A 585 8.12 18.69 -15.74
C LYS A 585 6.66 18.26 -15.53
N LEU A 586 6.15 17.47 -16.46
CA LEU A 586 4.79 16.93 -16.44
C LEU A 586 4.82 15.40 -16.44
N PRO A 587 3.75 14.74 -15.97
CA PRO A 587 3.71 13.28 -15.77
C PRO A 587 3.84 12.47 -17.06
N MET A 588 3.57 13.11 -18.21
CA MET A 588 3.65 12.51 -19.54
C MET A 588 4.45 13.45 -20.46
N PRO A 589 5.16 12.96 -21.48
CA PRO A 589 5.69 13.81 -22.53
C PRO A 589 4.57 14.47 -23.35
N GLU A 590 4.78 15.72 -23.79
CA GLU A 590 3.80 16.50 -24.59
C GLU A 590 3.32 15.72 -25.82
N VAL A 591 4.26 15.11 -26.54
CA VAL A 591 4.00 14.28 -27.73
C VAL A 591 3.11 13.06 -27.41
N ALA A 592 3.28 12.45 -26.24
CA ALA A 592 2.50 11.29 -25.83
C ALA A 592 1.06 11.68 -25.44
N VAL A 593 0.87 12.86 -24.83
CA VAL A 593 -0.48 13.42 -24.57
C VAL A 593 -1.23 13.62 -25.89
N LEU A 594 -0.57 14.23 -26.89
CA LEU A 594 -1.16 14.45 -28.22
C LEU A 594 -1.49 13.14 -28.93
N ARG A 595 -0.57 12.15 -28.90
CA ARG A 595 -0.81 10.83 -29.49
C ARG A 595 -2.01 10.13 -28.86
N ASN A 596 -2.11 10.14 -27.53
CA ASN A 596 -3.22 9.54 -26.81
C ASN A 596 -4.54 10.26 -27.12
N LEU A 597 -4.52 11.59 -27.18
CA LEU A 597 -5.70 12.39 -27.45
C LEU A 597 -6.21 12.16 -28.88
N ILE A 598 -5.34 12.14 -29.89
CA ILE A 598 -5.69 11.79 -31.28
C ILE A 598 -6.22 10.35 -31.35
N SER A 599 -5.60 9.41 -30.64
CA SER A 599 -6.03 8.01 -30.62
C SER A 599 -7.44 7.83 -30.03
N LEU A 600 -7.80 8.62 -29.02
CA LEU A 600 -9.15 8.63 -28.44
C LEU A 600 -10.15 9.29 -29.39
N LEU A 601 -9.80 10.44 -29.97
CA LEU A 601 -10.65 11.12 -30.95
C LEU A 601 -10.93 10.22 -32.15
N HIS A 602 -9.95 9.47 -32.66
CA HIS A 602 -10.15 8.56 -33.79
C HIS A 602 -11.25 7.49 -33.56
N ARG A 603 -11.61 7.21 -32.30
CA ARG A 603 -12.71 6.29 -31.93
C ARG A 603 -14.08 6.96 -31.93
N ILE A 604 -14.13 8.30 -32.01
CA ILE A 604 -15.35 9.11 -31.99
C ILE A 604 -15.70 9.51 -33.43
N PRO A 605 -16.95 9.30 -33.88
CA PRO A 605 -17.40 9.77 -35.18
C PRO A 605 -17.35 11.31 -35.27
N ASN A 606 -17.04 11.84 -36.45
CA ASN A 606 -17.04 13.28 -36.76
C ASN A 606 -16.00 14.12 -35.97
N SER A 607 -14.95 13.50 -35.43
CA SER A 607 -13.88 14.19 -34.68
C SER A 607 -12.68 14.58 -35.56
N GLU A 608 -12.80 14.50 -36.88
CA GLU A 608 -11.78 14.89 -37.85
C GLU A 608 -11.21 16.30 -37.61
N PRO A 609 -12.02 17.34 -37.32
CA PRO A 609 -11.47 18.69 -37.12
C PRO A 609 -10.61 18.79 -35.85
N GLU A 610 -10.97 18.10 -34.78
CA GLU A 610 -10.15 18.02 -33.56
C GLU A 610 -8.85 17.26 -33.82
N ILE A 611 -8.91 16.10 -34.50
CA ILE A 611 -7.69 15.35 -34.86
C ILE A 611 -6.76 16.25 -35.68
N LEU A 612 -7.30 16.99 -36.64
CA LEU A 612 -6.53 17.93 -37.44
C LEU A 612 -5.92 19.06 -36.59
N LYS A 613 -6.68 19.61 -35.63
CA LYS A 613 -6.18 20.63 -34.68
C LYS A 613 -4.96 20.13 -33.90
N TYR A 614 -5.05 18.94 -33.29
CA TYR A 614 -3.94 18.42 -32.49
C TYR A 614 -2.75 17.94 -33.34
N THR A 615 -3.00 17.45 -34.56
CA THR A 615 -1.92 17.12 -35.50
C THR A 615 -1.17 18.37 -35.96
N LYS A 616 -1.89 19.47 -36.25
CA LYS A 616 -1.29 20.78 -36.53
C LYS A 616 -0.50 21.32 -35.35
N TYR A 617 -1.00 21.12 -34.14
CA TYR A 617 -0.28 21.49 -32.92
C TYR A 617 1.05 20.73 -32.82
N ALA A 618 1.04 19.40 -33.00
CA ALA A 618 2.25 18.59 -33.02
C ALA A 618 3.27 19.06 -34.09
N ARG A 619 2.78 19.41 -35.28
CA ARG A 619 3.60 19.98 -36.35
C ARG A 619 4.21 21.33 -35.94
N ALA A 620 3.43 22.23 -35.34
CA ALA A 620 3.95 23.52 -34.89
C ALA A 620 5.07 23.33 -33.85
N ARG A 621 4.86 22.45 -32.87
CA ARG A 621 5.88 22.13 -31.85
C ARG A 621 7.15 21.51 -32.46
N MET A 622 7.00 20.61 -33.44
CA MET A 622 8.14 20.09 -34.20
C MET A 622 8.98 21.19 -34.84
N VAL A 623 8.34 22.21 -35.42
CA VAL A 623 9.03 23.34 -36.06
C VAL A 623 9.67 24.26 -35.00
N ASP A 624 8.98 24.52 -33.89
CA ASP A 624 9.42 25.49 -32.88
C ASP A 624 10.64 25.02 -32.07
N ILE A 625 10.66 23.74 -31.65
CA ILE A 625 11.71 23.20 -30.77
C ILE A 625 12.60 22.15 -31.46
N GLY A 626 12.26 21.74 -32.68
CA GLY A 626 12.98 20.74 -33.46
C GLY A 626 12.46 19.30 -33.26
N VAL A 627 12.71 18.46 -34.27
CA VAL A 627 12.21 17.08 -34.35
C VAL A 627 12.62 16.23 -33.15
N GLU A 628 13.92 16.18 -32.84
CA GLU A 628 14.43 15.33 -31.75
C GLU A 628 14.02 15.84 -30.36
N CYS A 629 13.86 17.15 -30.19
CA CYS A 629 13.44 17.75 -28.93
C CYS A 629 11.97 17.46 -28.62
N PHE A 630 11.12 17.40 -29.64
CA PHE A 630 9.69 17.16 -29.48
C PHE A 630 9.33 15.67 -29.49
N PHE A 631 9.73 14.94 -30.53
CA PHE A 631 9.39 13.51 -30.67
C PHE A 631 10.31 12.59 -29.87
N GLY A 632 11.52 13.05 -29.54
CA GLY A 632 12.54 12.29 -28.84
C GLY A 632 13.73 11.92 -29.72
N LYS A 633 14.80 11.39 -29.10
CA LYS A 633 16.04 11.03 -29.80
C LYS A 633 16.05 9.59 -30.29
N GLY A 634 16.79 9.32 -31.36
CA GLY A 634 17.06 7.98 -31.87
C GLY A 634 15.81 7.21 -32.32
N ALA A 635 15.78 5.90 -32.07
CA ALA A 635 14.72 5.03 -32.56
C ALA A 635 13.33 5.32 -31.97
N VAL A 636 13.26 5.79 -30.71
CA VAL A 636 11.98 6.10 -30.06
C VAL A 636 11.33 7.32 -30.72
N GLY A 637 12.11 8.39 -30.93
CA GLY A 637 11.61 9.59 -31.62
C GLY A 637 11.19 9.33 -33.05
N ARG A 638 11.95 8.51 -33.78
CA ARG A 638 11.57 8.07 -35.14
C ARG A 638 10.23 7.32 -35.17
N ARG A 639 9.97 6.43 -34.18
CA ARG A 639 8.67 5.73 -34.10
C ARG A 639 7.51 6.67 -33.81
N GLU A 640 7.68 7.62 -32.89
CA GLU A 640 6.65 8.61 -32.57
C GLU A 640 6.35 9.49 -33.78
N LEU A 641 7.37 10.02 -34.45
CA LEU A 641 7.21 10.80 -35.68
C LEU A 641 6.51 10.00 -36.80
N ASN A 642 6.92 8.74 -37.02
CA ASN A 642 6.30 7.87 -38.00
C ASN A 642 4.82 7.57 -37.68
N TRP A 643 4.47 7.45 -36.40
CA TRP A 643 3.08 7.30 -35.98
C TRP A 643 2.24 8.51 -36.37
N PHE A 644 2.73 9.74 -36.12
CA PHE A 644 2.04 10.97 -36.52
C PHE A 644 1.94 11.12 -38.06
N ALA A 645 2.98 10.73 -38.79
CA ALA A 645 2.95 10.71 -40.26
C ALA A 645 1.89 9.73 -40.79
N GLY A 646 1.89 8.50 -40.25
CA GLY A 646 0.95 7.45 -40.62
C GLY A 646 -0.51 7.78 -40.30
N ILE A 647 -0.80 8.35 -39.12
CA ILE A 647 -2.18 8.76 -38.80
C ILE A 647 -2.65 9.91 -39.70
N SER A 648 -1.77 10.86 -40.03
CA SER A 648 -2.10 11.95 -40.97
C SER A 648 -2.43 11.40 -42.35
N TRP A 649 -1.63 10.48 -42.87
CA TRP A 649 -1.88 9.78 -44.13
C TRP A 649 -3.21 9.03 -44.13
N ASN A 650 -3.48 8.24 -43.09
CA ASN A 650 -4.71 7.46 -42.97
C ASN A 650 -5.95 8.36 -42.87
N MET A 651 -5.88 9.45 -42.09
CA MET A 651 -6.96 10.43 -41.98
C MET A 651 -7.19 11.19 -43.29
N GLY A 652 -6.13 11.47 -44.06
CA GLY A 652 -6.20 12.02 -45.41
C GLY A 652 -6.96 11.09 -46.35
N GLN A 653 -6.60 9.80 -46.38
CA GLN A 653 -7.31 8.81 -47.19
C GLN A 653 -8.79 8.67 -46.82
N LYS A 654 -9.09 8.61 -45.51
CA LYS A 654 -10.46 8.54 -45.00
C LYS A 654 -11.28 9.75 -45.47
N SER A 655 -10.76 10.96 -45.23
CA SER A 655 -11.41 12.22 -45.61
C SER A 655 -11.64 12.29 -47.13
N GLY A 656 -10.69 11.79 -47.94
CA GLY A 656 -10.84 11.72 -49.39
C GLY A 656 -11.96 10.78 -49.84
N LYS A 657 -12.06 9.58 -49.24
CA LYS A 657 -13.16 8.62 -49.51
C LYS A 657 -14.53 9.19 -49.14
N GLU A 658 -14.59 9.99 -48.08
CA GLU A 658 -15.79 10.69 -47.62
C GLU A 658 -16.08 11.98 -48.41
N LYS A 659 -15.27 12.30 -49.43
CA LYS A 659 -15.35 13.52 -50.26
C LYS A 659 -15.17 14.82 -49.45
N ASN A 660 -14.61 14.75 -48.25
CA ASN A 660 -14.18 15.92 -47.49
C ASN A 660 -12.78 16.35 -47.95
N TYR A 661 -12.73 16.94 -49.14
CA TYR A 661 -11.47 17.26 -49.82
C TYR A 661 -10.64 18.34 -49.10
N GLU A 662 -11.26 19.22 -48.31
CA GLU A 662 -10.52 20.24 -47.53
C GLU A 662 -9.73 19.63 -46.38
N SER A 663 -10.35 18.71 -45.63
CA SER A 663 -9.65 17.95 -44.58
C SER A 663 -8.61 17.03 -45.21
N CYS A 664 -8.95 16.37 -46.31
CA CYS A 664 -8.05 15.51 -47.09
C CYS A 664 -6.75 16.25 -47.46
N ALA A 665 -6.86 17.43 -48.07
CA ALA A 665 -5.71 18.26 -48.42
C ALA A 665 -4.84 18.57 -47.20
N LYS A 666 -5.45 19.07 -46.12
CA LYS A 666 -4.71 19.46 -44.91
C LYS A 666 -4.00 18.27 -44.23
N PHE A 667 -4.61 17.09 -44.22
CA PHE A 667 -3.99 15.89 -43.65
C PHE A 667 -2.83 15.37 -44.48
N PHE A 668 -2.94 15.36 -45.82
CA PHE A 668 -1.82 14.96 -46.68
C PHE A 668 -0.69 16.00 -46.68
N GLU A 669 -1.00 17.29 -46.54
CA GLU A 669 0.02 18.31 -46.30
C GLU A 669 0.82 17.98 -45.03
N LEU A 670 0.15 17.72 -43.90
CA LEU A 670 0.80 17.34 -42.64
C LEU A 670 1.61 16.04 -42.79
N ALA A 671 1.06 15.03 -43.48
CA ALA A 671 1.76 13.78 -43.75
C ALA A 671 3.07 14.04 -44.52
N SER A 672 3.04 14.90 -45.54
CA SER A 672 4.24 15.23 -46.32
C SER A 672 5.34 15.86 -45.47
N GLU A 673 5.00 16.79 -44.58
CA GLU A 673 5.96 17.45 -43.71
C GLU A 673 6.56 16.48 -42.68
N LEU A 674 5.74 15.63 -42.08
CA LEU A 674 6.16 14.64 -41.09
C LEU A 674 7.03 13.53 -41.71
N TYR A 675 6.65 13.02 -42.89
CA TYR A 675 7.47 12.04 -43.62
C TYR A 675 8.80 12.64 -44.08
N SER A 676 8.82 13.91 -44.49
CA SER A 676 10.07 14.59 -44.86
C SER A 676 11.02 14.75 -43.67
N ALA A 677 10.49 14.86 -42.44
CA ALA A 677 11.27 15.02 -41.22
C ALA A 677 11.91 13.70 -40.71
N LEU A 678 11.48 12.53 -41.17
CA LEU A 678 11.99 11.22 -40.74
C LEU A 678 13.43 10.92 -41.20
N GLY A 679 13.92 11.66 -42.20
CA GLY A 679 15.12 11.27 -42.94
C GLY A 679 14.85 10.10 -43.89
N ASP A 680 15.79 9.84 -44.79
CA ASP A 680 15.58 8.93 -45.91
C ASP A 680 16.76 7.94 -46.06
N GLU A 681 16.86 7.01 -45.11
CA GLU A 681 17.89 5.96 -45.13
C GLU A 681 17.66 4.97 -46.31
N ASP A 682 16.38 4.69 -46.64
CA ASP A 682 15.98 3.67 -47.64
C ASP A 682 15.21 4.23 -48.86
N GLY A 683 15.10 5.54 -49.05
CA GLY A 683 14.37 6.15 -50.19
C GLY A 683 12.82 6.15 -50.08
N GLY A 684 12.27 5.32 -49.19
CA GLY A 684 10.82 5.11 -49.07
C GLY A 684 10.06 6.30 -48.46
N ASN A 685 10.68 7.06 -47.56
CA ASN A 685 10.01 8.19 -46.88
C ASN A 685 9.86 9.39 -47.82
N GLN A 686 10.85 9.64 -48.67
CA GLN A 686 10.75 10.66 -49.72
C GLN A 686 9.67 10.32 -50.74
N ALA A 687 9.49 9.04 -51.09
CA ALA A 687 8.44 8.61 -51.99
C ALA A 687 7.03 8.88 -51.43
N ILE A 688 6.79 8.52 -50.16
CA ILE A 688 5.50 8.77 -49.50
C ILE A 688 5.26 10.27 -49.29
N SER A 689 6.30 11.04 -48.95
CA SER A 689 6.20 12.50 -48.85
C SER A 689 5.81 13.14 -50.19
N CYS A 690 6.46 12.73 -51.29
CA CYS A 690 6.14 13.18 -52.64
C CYS A 690 4.69 12.84 -53.02
N LYS A 691 4.27 11.59 -52.76
CA LYS A 691 2.88 11.14 -52.98
C LYS A 691 1.88 11.96 -52.18
N SER A 692 2.20 12.27 -50.93
CA SER A 692 1.36 13.11 -50.05
C SER A 692 1.20 14.53 -50.59
N LEU A 693 2.26 15.17 -51.09
CA LEU A 693 2.18 16.50 -51.70
C LEU A 693 1.25 16.52 -52.93
N ILE A 694 1.41 15.55 -53.83
CA ILE A 694 0.62 15.47 -55.07
C ILE A 694 -0.86 15.24 -54.74
N ILE A 695 -1.17 14.30 -53.85
CA ILE A 695 -2.55 14.01 -53.44
C ILE A 695 -3.16 15.20 -52.68
N SER A 696 -2.37 15.90 -51.86
CA SER A 696 -2.83 17.12 -51.18
C SER A 696 -3.28 18.18 -52.19
N VAL A 697 -2.48 18.47 -53.21
CA VAL A 697 -2.83 19.45 -54.23
C VAL A 697 -4.02 18.99 -55.08
N GLY A 698 -4.07 17.70 -55.44
CA GLY A 698 -5.24 17.12 -56.11
C GLY A 698 -6.52 17.28 -55.27
N ALA A 699 -6.44 17.08 -53.96
CA ALA A 699 -7.56 17.32 -53.05
C ALA A 699 -7.94 18.81 -52.97
N MET A 700 -6.98 19.74 -53.01
CA MET A 700 -7.28 21.18 -53.06
C MET A 700 -8.07 21.55 -54.33
N LEU A 701 -7.67 21.01 -55.49
CA LEU A 701 -8.35 21.23 -56.77
C LEU A 701 -9.75 20.59 -56.78
N ASN A 702 -9.89 19.37 -56.25
CA ASN A 702 -11.19 18.71 -56.12
C ASN A 702 -12.12 19.43 -55.13
N ALA A 703 -11.59 20.03 -54.05
CA ALA A 703 -12.36 20.82 -53.11
C ALA A 703 -12.97 22.06 -53.79
N GLU A 704 -12.18 22.74 -54.61
CA GLU A 704 -12.60 23.87 -55.43
C GLU A 704 -13.69 23.48 -56.42
N GLU A 705 -13.50 22.40 -57.18
CA GLU A 705 -14.48 21.91 -58.14
C GLU A 705 -15.80 21.53 -57.46
N HIS A 706 -15.72 20.85 -56.32
CA HIS A 706 -16.91 20.44 -55.56
C HIS A 706 -17.67 21.64 -54.96
N LYS A 707 -16.94 22.64 -54.45
CA LYS A 707 -17.56 23.84 -53.85
C LYS A 707 -17.98 24.89 -54.88
N LYS A 708 -17.46 24.81 -56.11
CA LYS A 708 -17.61 25.83 -57.18
C LYS A 708 -17.16 27.23 -56.73
N THR A 709 -16.24 27.30 -55.77
CA THR A 709 -15.65 28.53 -55.25
C THR A 709 -14.17 28.55 -55.60
N PRO A 710 -13.66 29.57 -56.29
CA PRO A 710 -12.27 29.59 -56.71
C PRO A 710 -11.32 29.57 -55.52
N MET A 711 -10.20 28.86 -55.68
CA MET A 711 -9.13 28.81 -54.69
C MET A 711 -8.45 30.19 -54.57
N PRO A 712 -8.17 30.69 -53.35
CA PRO A 712 -7.51 32.00 -53.19
C PRO A 712 -6.07 31.96 -53.71
N ASP A 713 -5.58 33.10 -54.21
CA ASP A 713 -4.23 33.23 -54.81
C ASP A 713 -3.09 32.75 -53.89
N SER A 714 -3.25 32.92 -52.58
CA SER A 714 -2.29 32.41 -51.59
C SER A 714 -2.17 30.89 -51.61
N ASP A 715 -3.32 30.20 -51.72
CA ASP A 715 -3.39 28.74 -51.73
C ASP A 715 -2.95 28.19 -53.08
N VAL A 716 -3.22 28.89 -54.19
CA VAL A 716 -2.70 28.55 -55.52
C VAL A 716 -1.16 28.63 -55.54
N LYS A 717 -0.57 29.71 -54.98
CA LYS A 717 0.89 29.84 -54.86
C LYS A 717 1.48 28.74 -54.00
N LYS A 718 0.84 28.42 -52.86
CA LYS A 718 1.26 27.35 -51.96
C LYS A 718 1.18 25.98 -52.64
N ALA A 719 0.09 25.69 -53.34
CA ALA A 719 -0.09 24.45 -54.09
C ALA A 719 1.00 24.30 -55.16
N MET A 720 1.30 25.36 -55.90
CA MET A 720 2.38 25.35 -56.89
C MET A 720 3.76 25.10 -56.24
N GLU A 721 4.03 25.67 -55.08
CA GLU A 721 5.26 25.38 -54.33
C GLU A 721 5.33 23.91 -53.87
N MET A 722 4.22 23.33 -53.42
CA MET A 722 4.11 21.91 -53.10
C MET A 722 4.41 21.04 -54.33
N MET A 723 3.86 21.38 -55.50
CA MET A 723 4.12 20.67 -56.77
C MET A 723 5.57 20.80 -57.23
N LYS A 724 6.19 21.98 -57.06
CA LYS A 724 7.63 22.18 -57.34
C LYS A 724 8.50 21.32 -56.43
N ARG A 725 8.16 21.22 -55.13
CA ARG A 725 8.86 20.33 -54.19
C ARG A 725 8.70 18.87 -54.60
N ALA A 726 7.49 18.42 -54.89
CA ALA A 726 7.23 17.06 -55.36
C ALA A 726 8.01 16.74 -56.65
N GLY A 727 8.03 17.68 -57.61
CA GLY A 727 8.71 17.52 -58.89
C GLY A 727 10.24 17.39 -58.81
N LYS A 728 10.87 17.87 -57.73
CA LYS A 728 12.31 17.64 -57.50
C LYS A 728 12.62 16.20 -57.08
N VAL A 729 11.68 15.54 -56.41
CA VAL A 729 11.85 14.19 -55.85
C VAL A 729 11.38 13.11 -56.84
N LEU A 730 10.38 13.42 -57.65
CA LEU A 730 9.73 12.51 -58.60
C LEU A 730 10.69 11.77 -59.56
N PRO A 731 11.73 12.42 -60.14
CA PRO A 731 12.71 11.73 -60.98
C PRO A 731 13.58 10.73 -60.20
N LEU A 732 13.86 11.02 -58.93
CA LEU A 732 14.68 10.17 -58.06
C LEU A 732 13.95 8.86 -57.74
N ILE A 733 12.66 8.95 -57.41
CA ILE A 733 11.77 7.80 -57.16
C ILE A 733 11.63 6.92 -58.42
N SER A 734 11.55 7.56 -59.59
CA SER A 734 11.43 6.88 -60.87
C SER A 734 12.71 6.13 -61.28
N SER A 735 13.86 6.49 -60.70
CA SER A 735 15.17 5.92 -61.00
C SER A 735 15.60 4.80 -60.05
N SER A 736 15.16 4.83 -58.77
CA SER A 736 15.52 3.82 -57.77
C SER A 736 14.74 2.51 -57.90
N ALA A 737 13.54 2.54 -58.49
CA ALA A 737 12.66 1.39 -58.65
C ALA A 737 12.98 0.48 -59.86
N ALA A 738 14.20 0.57 -60.41
CA ALA A 738 14.60 -0.16 -61.61
C ALA A 738 14.63 -1.71 -61.46
N GLN A 739 14.34 -2.25 -60.26
CA GLN A 739 14.51 -3.67 -59.94
C GLN A 739 13.25 -4.42 -59.47
N GLU A 740 12.06 -3.81 -59.37
CA GLU A 740 10.86 -4.47 -58.78
C GLU A 740 9.57 -4.41 -59.62
N ALA A 741 8.58 -5.22 -59.19
CA ALA A 741 7.39 -5.75 -59.88
C ALA A 741 6.54 -4.79 -60.74
N ILE A 742 5.77 -5.37 -61.68
CA ILE A 742 4.89 -4.69 -62.65
C ILE A 742 3.93 -3.68 -61.97
N ASP A 743 3.41 -4.00 -60.79
CA ASP A 743 2.43 -3.18 -60.06
C ASP A 743 3.02 -1.82 -59.60
N HIS A 744 4.28 -1.79 -59.17
CA HIS A 744 4.95 -0.55 -58.77
C HIS A 744 5.23 0.40 -59.96
N ARG A 745 5.35 -0.15 -61.17
CA ARG A 745 5.53 0.64 -62.39
C ARG A 745 4.25 1.38 -62.78
N ALA A 746 3.09 0.74 -62.62
CA ALA A 746 1.79 1.36 -62.89
C ALA A 746 1.49 2.49 -61.88
N GLU A 747 1.71 2.25 -60.58
CA GLU A 747 1.50 3.29 -59.56
C GLU A 747 2.39 4.53 -59.76
N ASN A 748 3.66 4.34 -60.17
CA ASN A 748 4.57 5.45 -60.47
C ASN A 748 4.16 6.23 -61.73
N SER A 749 3.58 5.55 -62.72
CA SER A 749 3.01 6.15 -63.93
C SER A 749 1.82 7.06 -63.59
N ASP A 750 0.90 6.58 -62.76
CA ASP A 750 -0.25 7.35 -62.29
C ASP A 750 0.17 8.54 -61.43
N LEU A 751 1.20 8.37 -60.59
CA LEU A 751 1.70 9.46 -59.74
C LEU A 751 2.33 10.60 -60.56
N LEU A 752 3.13 10.28 -61.58
CA LEU A 752 3.71 11.26 -62.50
C LEU A 752 2.61 11.97 -63.32
N PHE A 753 1.60 11.22 -63.75
CA PHE A 753 0.43 11.79 -64.40
C PHE A 753 -0.31 12.77 -63.49
N LEU A 754 -0.64 12.38 -62.25
CA LEU A 754 -1.32 13.25 -61.28
C LEU A 754 -0.50 14.51 -60.97
N HIS A 755 0.83 14.39 -60.90
CA HIS A 755 1.72 15.53 -60.75
C HIS A 755 1.58 16.50 -61.93
N THR A 756 1.70 15.98 -63.14
CA THR A 756 1.62 16.75 -64.40
C THR A 756 0.26 17.40 -64.55
N PHE A 757 -0.81 16.66 -64.32
CA PHE A 757 -2.20 17.11 -64.43
C PHE A 757 -2.51 18.23 -63.44
N SER A 758 -2.13 18.06 -62.17
CA SER A 758 -2.36 19.08 -61.15
C SER A 758 -1.51 20.34 -61.42
N THR A 759 -0.26 20.17 -61.87
CA THR A 759 0.61 21.30 -62.24
C THR A 759 0.04 22.06 -63.44
N TYR A 760 -0.45 21.35 -64.46
CA TYR A 760 -1.09 21.94 -65.64
C TYR A 760 -2.26 22.87 -65.27
N GLN A 761 -3.11 22.44 -64.32
CA GLN A 761 -4.24 23.23 -63.84
C GLN A 761 -3.82 24.48 -63.05
N LEU A 762 -2.69 24.43 -62.35
CA LEU A 762 -2.19 25.54 -61.54
C LEU A 762 -1.43 26.59 -62.36
N ILE A 763 -0.67 26.19 -63.40
CA ILE A 763 0.12 27.13 -64.22
C ILE A 763 -0.78 28.23 -64.82
N ASN A 764 -1.98 27.86 -65.29
CA ASN A 764 -2.93 28.81 -65.88
C ASN A 764 -3.43 29.90 -64.93
N ARG A 765 -3.16 29.77 -63.64
CA ARG A 765 -3.70 30.64 -62.58
C ARG A 765 -2.67 31.60 -62.00
N LEU A 766 -1.40 31.47 -62.40
CA LEU A 766 -0.29 32.24 -61.82
C LEU A 766 0.34 33.26 -62.78
N SER A 767 0.10 33.15 -64.08
CA SER A 767 0.70 34.03 -65.08
C SER A 767 -0.17 34.18 -66.32
N ASP A 768 -0.20 35.39 -66.89
CA ASP A 768 -0.85 35.69 -68.16
C ASP A 768 -0.19 34.95 -69.36
N ASP A 769 1.07 34.50 -69.21
CA ASP A 769 1.83 33.73 -70.23
C ASP A 769 1.97 32.22 -69.86
N ALA A 770 0.88 31.65 -69.35
CA ALA A 770 0.82 30.26 -68.90
C ALA A 770 0.87 29.22 -70.05
N ARG A 771 0.46 29.60 -71.27
CA ARG A 771 0.21 28.65 -72.36
C ARG A 771 1.47 27.93 -72.87
N PRO A 772 2.61 28.60 -73.10
CA PRO A 772 3.85 27.94 -73.51
C PRO A 772 4.39 27.00 -72.42
N GLN A 773 4.28 27.41 -71.15
CA GLN A 773 4.75 26.62 -70.01
C GLN A 773 3.93 25.33 -69.84
N GLN A 774 2.61 25.40 -70.04
CA GLN A 774 1.75 24.22 -70.06
C GLN A 774 2.10 23.25 -71.20
N LEU A 775 2.40 23.78 -72.39
CA LEU A 775 2.81 22.95 -73.53
C LEU A 775 4.15 22.25 -73.28
N GLU A 776 5.12 22.96 -72.71
CA GLU A 776 6.41 22.38 -72.37
C GLU A 776 6.29 21.29 -71.29
N LEU A 777 5.46 21.53 -70.26
CA LEU A 777 5.15 20.53 -69.24
C LEU A 777 4.59 19.25 -69.85
N VAL A 778 3.58 19.35 -70.72
CA VAL A 778 2.96 18.17 -71.35
C VAL A 778 3.91 17.48 -72.32
N LYS A 779 4.76 18.22 -73.06
CA LYS A 779 5.82 17.64 -73.90
C LYS A 779 6.83 16.84 -73.07
N SER A 780 7.28 17.39 -71.94
CA SER A 780 8.22 16.70 -71.06
C SER A 780 7.62 15.41 -70.48
N PHE A 781 6.34 15.43 -70.09
CA PHE A 781 5.62 14.24 -69.65
C PHE A 781 5.47 13.21 -70.77
N ALA A 782 5.10 13.63 -71.99
CA ALA A 782 4.96 12.75 -73.14
C ALA A 782 6.28 12.05 -73.52
N ALA A 783 7.42 12.71 -73.31
CA ALA A 783 8.75 12.12 -73.51
C ALA A 783 9.16 11.12 -72.41
N SER A 784 8.42 11.04 -71.30
CA SER A 784 8.73 10.13 -70.20
C SER A 784 8.28 8.70 -70.49
N LYS A 785 9.05 7.71 -70.00
CA LYS A 785 8.73 6.27 -70.14
C LYS A 785 7.48 5.84 -69.34
N ALA A 786 7.02 6.70 -68.44
CA ALA A 786 5.87 6.44 -67.59
C ALA A 786 4.57 7.02 -68.18
N CYS A 787 4.62 7.64 -69.36
CA CYS A 787 3.44 8.16 -70.04
C CYS A 787 2.69 7.05 -70.79
N THR A 788 1.36 7.04 -70.72
CA THR A 788 0.50 6.12 -71.49
C THR A 788 -0.39 6.92 -72.44
N GLY A 789 -0.87 6.26 -73.50
CA GLY A 789 -1.83 6.86 -74.43
C GLY A 789 -3.09 7.35 -73.69
N HIS A 790 -3.52 6.66 -72.63
CA HIS A 790 -4.65 7.05 -71.80
C HIS A 790 -4.39 8.35 -71.01
N HIS A 791 -3.21 8.50 -70.39
CA HIS A 791 -2.82 9.72 -69.68
C HIS A 791 -2.83 10.96 -70.60
N LEU A 792 -2.30 10.81 -71.82
CA LEU A 792 -2.30 11.88 -72.83
C LEU A 792 -3.72 12.22 -73.31
N LEU A 793 -4.60 11.22 -73.46
CA LEU A 793 -6.00 11.46 -73.77
C LEU A 793 -6.67 12.30 -72.67
N GLN A 794 -6.47 11.97 -71.39
CA GLN A 794 -7.05 12.75 -70.29
C GLN A 794 -6.56 14.21 -70.26
N LEU A 795 -5.25 14.45 -70.46
CA LEU A 795 -4.69 15.80 -70.59
C LEU A 795 -5.27 16.55 -71.80
N GLY A 796 -5.36 15.86 -72.95
CA GLY A 796 -5.92 16.43 -74.17
C GLY A 796 -7.41 16.80 -74.02
N LEU A 797 -8.17 15.96 -73.34
CA LEU A 797 -9.57 16.23 -73.01
C LEU A 797 -9.71 17.43 -72.08
N ALA A 798 -8.91 17.51 -71.01
CA ALA A 798 -8.91 18.64 -70.10
C ALA A 798 -8.54 19.95 -70.82
N ALA A 799 -7.48 19.94 -71.64
CA ALA A 799 -7.05 21.11 -72.41
C ALA A 799 -8.05 21.56 -73.49
N SER A 800 -8.97 20.68 -73.88
CA SER A 800 -10.01 20.95 -74.88
C SER A 800 -11.35 21.42 -74.30
N ARG A 801 -11.49 21.52 -72.97
CA ARG A 801 -12.76 21.84 -72.27
C ARG A 801 -12.56 23.04 -71.32
N GLY A 802 -13.64 23.77 -71.04
CA GLY A 802 -13.70 24.81 -69.99
C GLY A 802 -13.10 26.17 -70.35
N GLU A 803 -13.12 27.09 -69.37
CA GLU A 803 -12.57 28.46 -69.47
C GLU A 803 -11.03 28.47 -69.59
N GLN A 804 -10.38 27.35 -69.29
CA GLN A 804 -8.92 27.16 -69.28
C GLN A 804 -8.40 26.42 -70.52
N HIS A 805 -9.12 26.52 -71.63
CA HIS A 805 -8.80 25.87 -72.89
C HIS A 805 -7.40 26.29 -73.42
N ASN A 806 -6.57 25.29 -73.76
CA ASN A 806 -5.30 25.50 -74.46
C ASN A 806 -5.27 24.63 -75.73
N PRO A 807 -5.56 25.21 -76.91
CA PRO A 807 -5.70 24.44 -78.15
C PRO A 807 -4.41 23.71 -78.54
N ALA A 808 -3.26 24.33 -78.30
CA ALA A 808 -1.96 23.78 -78.67
C ALA A 808 -1.61 22.55 -77.83
N VAL A 809 -1.91 22.60 -76.52
CA VAL A 809 -1.76 21.44 -75.62
C VAL A 809 -2.74 20.33 -75.99
N ALA A 810 -4.00 20.66 -76.25
CA ALA A 810 -5.02 19.68 -76.63
C ALA A 810 -4.62 18.93 -77.91
N GLU A 811 -4.20 19.66 -78.94
CA GLU A 811 -3.75 19.07 -80.21
C GLU A 811 -2.51 18.20 -80.03
N PHE A 812 -1.48 18.70 -79.32
CA PHE A 812 -0.27 17.93 -79.05
C PHE A 812 -0.58 16.64 -78.28
N ALA A 813 -1.30 16.74 -77.16
CA ALA A 813 -1.60 15.59 -76.30
C ALA A 813 -2.47 14.56 -77.01
N LEU A 814 -3.48 14.98 -77.77
CA LEU A 814 -4.35 14.06 -78.53
C LEU A 814 -3.59 13.39 -79.68
N ASN A 815 -2.75 14.10 -80.43
CA ASN A 815 -1.93 13.50 -81.49
C ASN A 815 -0.88 12.53 -80.93
N ALA A 816 -0.25 12.88 -79.80
CA ALA A 816 0.67 12.01 -79.10
C ALA A 816 -0.05 10.76 -78.55
N SER A 817 -1.25 10.93 -77.96
CA SER A 817 -2.11 9.83 -77.51
C SER A 817 -2.46 8.88 -78.65
N LEU A 818 -2.91 9.42 -79.79
CA LEU A 818 -3.24 8.65 -80.98
C LEU A 818 -2.04 7.84 -81.47
N SER A 819 -0.87 8.48 -81.54
CA SER A 819 0.36 7.82 -81.97
C SER A 819 0.76 6.67 -81.04
N VAL A 820 0.69 6.87 -79.72
CA VAL A 820 0.99 5.84 -78.71
C VAL A 820 -0.02 4.70 -78.73
N LEU A 821 -1.31 5.00 -78.91
CA LEU A 821 -2.35 3.97 -78.97
C LEU A 821 -2.22 3.09 -80.22
N LEU A 822 -1.89 3.68 -81.37
CA LEU A 822 -1.74 2.96 -82.64
C LEU A 822 -0.43 2.15 -82.72
N THR A 823 0.64 2.57 -82.03
CA THR A 823 1.89 1.80 -81.95
C THR A 823 1.88 0.71 -80.87
N SER A 824 0.80 0.61 -80.10
CA SER A 824 0.60 -0.45 -79.09
C SER A 824 0.49 -1.83 -79.77
N PRO A 825 1.02 -2.92 -79.16
CA PRO A 825 0.83 -4.28 -79.66
C PRO A 825 -0.64 -4.74 -79.64
N SER A 826 -1.48 -4.08 -78.84
CA SER A 826 -2.93 -4.26 -78.81
C SER A 826 -3.62 -2.89 -78.74
N PRO A 827 -3.92 -2.24 -79.88
CA PRO A 827 -4.56 -0.93 -79.90
C PRO A 827 -6.00 -0.98 -79.36
N ASP A 828 -6.34 -0.05 -78.45
CA ASP A 828 -7.72 0.12 -77.99
C ASP A 828 -8.46 1.09 -78.93
N TYR A 829 -9.22 0.51 -79.88
CA TYR A 829 -9.94 1.29 -80.87
C TYR A 829 -11.10 2.12 -80.28
N ASN A 830 -11.59 1.82 -79.07
CA ASN A 830 -12.52 2.70 -78.37
C ASN A 830 -11.82 4.02 -77.99
N LEU A 831 -10.63 3.95 -77.39
CA LEU A 831 -9.87 5.15 -77.07
C LEU A 831 -9.42 5.90 -78.33
N VAL A 832 -8.96 5.19 -79.36
CA VAL A 832 -8.60 5.79 -80.66
C VAL A 832 -9.77 6.57 -81.25
N SER A 833 -10.99 6.00 -81.23
CA SER A 833 -12.18 6.68 -81.75
C SER A 833 -12.51 7.96 -80.97
N ILE A 834 -12.37 7.95 -79.64
CA ILE A 834 -12.56 9.14 -78.78
C ILE A 834 -11.52 10.21 -79.12
N VAL A 835 -10.25 9.83 -79.30
CA VAL A 835 -9.17 10.76 -79.67
C VAL A 835 -9.45 11.38 -81.03
N ILE A 836 -9.79 10.58 -82.04
CA ILE A 836 -10.11 11.03 -83.41
C ILE A 836 -11.31 11.99 -83.39
N ARG A 837 -12.39 11.64 -82.68
CA ARG A 837 -13.54 12.51 -82.51
C ARG A 837 -13.13 13.85 -81.92
N ARG A 838 -12.30 13.84 -80.89
CA ARG A 838 -11.88 15.07 -80.21
C ARG A 838 -10.97 15.93 -81.08
N LEU A 839 -10.04 15.33 -81.82
CA LEU A 839 -9.21 16.01 -82.82
C LEU A 839 -10.06 16.65 -83.92
N ALA A 840 -11.06 15.92 -84.44
CA ALA A 840 -11.97 16.42 -85.46
C ALA A 840 -12.77 17.63 -84.97
N CYS A 841 -13.29 17.57 -83.74
CA CYS A 841 -13.98 18.71 -83.11
C CYS A 841 -13.05 19.90 -82.86
N LEU A 842 -11.81 19.65 -82.41
CA LEU A 842 -10.81 20.69 -82.17
C LEU A 842 -10.41 21.40 -83.47
N ALA A 843 -10.13 20.65 -84.54
CA ALA A 843 -9.81 21.19 -85.85
C ALA A 843 -10.97 22.01 -86.43
N ALA A 844 -12.20 21.52 -86.30
CA ALA A 844 -13.40 22.23 -86.75
C ALA A 844 -13.62 23.56 -86.01
N SER A 845 -13.35 23.60 -84.70
CA SER A 845 -13.50 24.81 -83.88
C SER A 845 -12.56 25.95 -84.26
N ARG A 846 -11.44 25.65 -84.93
CA ARG A 846 -10.47 26.65 -85.42
C ARG A 846 -10.82 27.20 -86.80
N GLY A 847 -11.89 26.72 -87.44
CA GLY A 847 -12.29 27.15 -88.78
C GLY A 847 -11.35 26.70 -89.90
N ASN A 848 -10.45 25.74 -89.64
CA ASN A 848 -9.53 25.20 -90.64
C ASN A 848 -10.11 23.91 -91.24
N ASP A 849 -10.78 24.06 -92.38
CA ASP A 849 -11.43 22.93 -93.07
C ASP A 849 -10.42 21.91 -93.62
N ASP A 850 -9.21 22.33 -93.99
CA ASP A 850 -8.17 21.42 -94.47
C ASP A 850 -7.58 20.58 -93.32
N ALA A 851 -7.25 21.20 -92.19
CA ALA A 851 -6.81 20.46 -91.01
C ALA A 851 -7.89 19.51 -90.48
N THR A 852 -9.17 19.91 -90.55
CA THR A 852 -10.27 19.02 -90.19
C THR A 852 -10.35 17.85 -91.15
N TYR A 853 -10.21 18.10 -92.46
CA TYR A 853 -10.22 17.04 -93.47
C TYR A 853 -9.06 16.06 -93.31
N ASP A 854 -7.88 16.53 -92.90
CA ASP A 854 -6.72 15.68 -92.64
C ASP A 854 -6.96 14.71 -91.47
N VAL A 855 -7.64 15.15 -90.40
CA VAL A 855 -8.05 14.25 -89.30
C VAL A 855 -9.04 13.19 -89.80
N TYR A 856 -9.98 13.55 -90.67
CA TYR A 856 -10.91 12.59 -91.28
C TYR A 856 -10.21 11.61 -92.24
N ARG A 857 -9.22 12.09 -92.99
CA ARG A 857 -8.37 11.22 -93.82
C ARG A 857 -7.58 10.25 -92.96
N GLN A 858 -7.03 10.69 -91.83
CA GLN A 858 -6.34 9.82 -90.88
C GLN A 858 -7.30 8.79 -90.28
N ALA A 859 -8.51 9.20 -89.90
CA ALA A 859 -9.55 8.28 -89.43
C ALA A 859 -9.92 7.23 -90.48
N TYR A 860 -10.07 7.65 -91.75
CA TYR A 860 -10.33 6.74 -92.87
C TYR A 860 -9.19 5.73 -93.08
N GLN A 861 -7.93 6.18 -93.01
CA GLN A 861 -6.77 5.28 -93.09
C GLN A 861 -6.74 4.25 -91.97
N ILE A 862 -7.10 4.63 -90.75
CA ILE A 862 -7.21 3.70 -89.62
C ILE A 862 -8.31 2.68 -89.92
N VAL A 863 -9.53 3.13 -90.24
CA VAL A 863 -10.67 2.25 -90.53
C VAL A 863 -10.39 1.26 -91.67
N LEU A 864 -9.70 1.70 -92.73
CA LEU A 864 -9.30 0.84 -93.84
C LEU A 864 -8.36 -0.31 -93.43
N GLY A 865 -7.55 -0.11 -92.39
CA GLY A 865 -6.59 -1.09 -91.92
C GLY A 865 -7.16 -2.12 -90.93
N LEU A 866 -8.45 -2.03 -90.59
CA LEU A 866 -9.12 -2.86 -89.58
C LEU A 866 -10.06 -3.88 -90.20
N GLU A 867 -10.29 -4.97 -89.47
CA GLU A 867 -11.35 -5.91 -89.82
C GLU A 867 -12.74 -5.34 -89.50
N GLU A 868 -13.76 -5.87 -90.17
CA GLU A 868 -15.12 -5.35 -90.08
C GLU A 868 -15.67 -5.47 -88.64
N GLY A 869 -15.92 -4.33 -87.99
CA GLY A 869 -16.49 -4.26 -86.64
C GLY A 869 -15.49 -4.10 -85.50
N GLU A 870 -14.19 -4.01 -85.78
CA GLU A 870 -13.16 -3.65 -84.77
C GLU A 870 -13.23 -2.16 -84.39
N TYR A 871 -13.61 -1.29 -85.33
CA TYR A 871 -13.86 0.12 -85.04
C TYR A 871 -15.23 0.32 -84.35
N PRO A 872 -15.34 1.17 -83.32
CA PRO A 872 -16.59 1.36 -82.60
C PRO A 872 -17.73 1.87 -83.50
N VAL A 873 -18.83 1.11 -83.56
CA VAL A 873 -19.93 1.31 -84.51
C VAL A 873 -20.53 2.72 -84.44
N GLU A 874 -20.83 3.22 -83.24
CA GLU A 874 -21.49 4.52 -83.07
C GLU A 874 -20.55 5.69 -83.41
N GLU A 875 -19.25 5.56 -83.13
CA GLU A 875 -18.25 6.57 -83.50
C GLU A 875 -17.97 6.56 -85.01
N GLY A 876 -17.98 5.37 -85.63
CA GLY A 876 -17.90 5.23 -87.08
C GLY A 876 -19.07 5.91 -87.78
N LYS A 877 -20.31 5.61 -87.37
CA LYS A 877 -21.52 6.29 -87.88
C LYS A 877 -21.43 7.80 -87.71
N TRP A 878 -20.97 8.25 -86.54
CA TRP A 878 -20.78 9.68 -86.28
C TRP A 878 -19.79 10.32 -87.25
N LEU A 879 -18.63 9.69 -87.52
CA LEU A 879 -17.66 10.18 -88.50
C LEU A 879 -18.27 10.27 -89.91
N ALA A 880 -18.83 9.17 -90.42
CA ALA A 880 -19.38 9.14 -91.77
C ALA A 880 -20.51 10.17 -91.96
N MET A 881 -21.45 10.23 -91.01
CA MET A 881 -22.57 11.17 -91.07
C MET A 881 -22.16 12.62 -90.85
N THR A 882 -21.16 12.90 -90.01
CA THR A 882 -20.68 14.27 -89.78
C THR A 882 -19.90 14.80 -90.99
N ALA A 883 -19.06 13.98 -91.62
CA ALA A 883 -18.44 14.31 -92.91
C ALA A 883 -19.50 14.56 -93.99
N TRP A 884 -20.50 13.69 -94.08
CA TRP A 884 -21.61 13.83 -95.03
C TRP A 884 -22.40 15.14 -94.79
N ASN A 885 -22.75 15.45 -93.53
CA ASN A 885 -23.48 16.66 -93.18
C ASN A 885 -22.69 17.95 -93.47
N LYS A 886 -21.36 17.93 -93.29
CA LYS A 886 -20.49 19.06 -93.68
C LYS A 886 -20.62 19.39 -95.17
N SER A 887 -20.78 18.38 -96.02
CA SER A 887 -21.00 18.62 -97.45
C SER A 887 -22.32 19.33 -97.75
N GLY A 888 -23.39 19.00 -97.01
CA GLY A 888 -24.70 19.63 -97.16
C GLY A 888 -24.67 21.13 -96.79
N LEU A 889 -23.89 21.50 -95.77
CA LEU A 889 -23.64 22.90 -95.44
C LEU A 889 -22.85 23.61 -96.55
N ALA A 890 -21.79 22.99 -97.06
CA ALA A 890 -20.99 23.54 -98.16
C ALA A 890 -21.83 23.75 -99.45
N LEU A 891 -22.76 22.85 -99.76
CA LEU A 891 -23.71 23.02 -100.87
C LEU A 891 -24.63 24.23 -100.68
N ARG A 892 -25.17 24.42 -99.46
CA ARG A 892 -26.00 25.59 -99.14
C ARG A 892 -25.23 26.91 -99.25
N LEU A 893 -23.92 26.87 -98.99
CA LEU A 893 -22.99 28.00 -99.15
C LEU A 893 -22.41 28.11 -100.57
N ARG A 894 -22.90 27.32 -101.54
CA ARG A 894 -22.43 27.27 -102.95
C ARG A 894 -20.95 26.90 -103.13
N GLN A 895 -20.33 26.26 -102.15
CA GLN A 895 -18.94 25.79 -102.20
C GLN A 895 -18.89 24.35 -102.75
N VAL A 896 -19.12 24.21 -104.05
CA VAL A 896 -19.32 22.90 -104.71
C VAL A 896 -18.10 21.98 -104.63
N ALA A 897 -16.88 22.53 -104.74
CA ALA A 897 -15.64 21.74 -104.63
C ALA A 897 -15.45 21.16 -103.22
N THR A 898 -15.68 21.97 -102.18
CA THR A 898 -15.62 21.56 -100.77
C THR A 898 -16.72 20.55 -100.44
N ALA A 899 -17.93 20.75 -100.98
CA ALA A 899 -19.03 19.78 -100.85
C ALA A 899 -18.67 18.41 -101.44
N ARG A 900 -18.13 18.37 -102.67
CA ARG A 900 -17.68 17.13 -103.31
C ARG A 900 -16.64 16.41 -102.47
N LYS A 901 -15.65 17.14 -101.95
CA LYS A 901 -14.58 16.63 -101.08
C LYS A 901 -15.15 15.94 -99.83
N TRP A 902 -16.10 16.58 -99.14
CA TRP A 902 -16.72 16.02 -97.93
C TRP A 902 -17.75 14.91 -98.19
N MET A 903 -18.52 14.98 -99.29
CA MET A 903 -19.41 13.89 -99.71
C MET A 903 -18.62 12.60 -99.98
N LYS A 904 -17.53 12.73 -100.72
CA LYS A 904 -16.64 11.60 -101.02
C LYS A 904 -16.08 10.98 -99.74
N MET A 905 -15.55 11.79 -98.83
CA MET A 905 -15.04 11.30 -97.53
C MET A 905 -16.11 10.60 -96.69
N GLY A 906 -17.33 11.15 -96.61
CA GLY A 906 -18.44 10.52 -95.88
C GLY A 906 -18.88 9.19 -96.48
N LEU A 907 -18.95 9.10 -97.81
CA LEU A 907 -19.26 7.87 -98.53
C LEU A 907 -18.15 6.81 -98.40
N ASP A 908 -16.89 7.22 -98.55
CA ASP A 908 -15.74 6.33 -98.43
C ASP A 908 -15.66 5.74 -97.01
N LEU A 909 -15.88 6.53 -95.96
CA LEU A 909 -16.01 6.02 -94.59
C LEU A 909 -17.20 5.07 -94.44
N ALA A 910 -18.37 5.42 -94.97
CA ALA A 910 -19.59 4.61 -94.84
C ALA A 910 -19.46 3.20 -95.44
N ARG A 911 -18.65 3.03 -96.49
CA ARG A 911 -18.40 1.72 -97.13
C ARG A 911 -17.64 0.73 -96.25
N HIS A 912 -16.83 1.23 -95.31
CA HIS A 912 -15.95 0.40 -94.48
C HIS A 912 -16.42 0.32 -93.02
N LEU A 913 -17.57 0.89 -92.68
CA LEU A 913 -18.08 0.98 -91.32
C LEU A 913 -19.37 0.18 -91.14
N LYS A 914 -19.32 -0.78 -90.21
CA LYS A 914 -20.46 -1.62 -89.83
C LYS A 914 -21.67 -0.77 -89.41
N GLY A 915 -22.84 -1.05 -89.99
CA GLY A 915 -24.11 -0.37 -89.67
C GLY A 915 -24.41 0.87 -90.53
N MET A 916 -23.59 1.16 -91.54
CA MET A 916 -23.84 2.19 -92.54
C MET A 916 -24.46 1.67 -93.86
N ASP A 917 -24.62 0.34 -94.00
CA ASP A 917 -24.99 -0.34 -95.25
C ASP A 917 -26.27 0.20 -95.90
N LYS A 918 -27.26 0.53 -95.08
CA LYS A 918 -28.56 1.07 -95.53
C LYS A 918 -28.45 2.49 -96.12
N TYR A 919 -27.38 3.22 -95.82
CA TYR A 919 -27.17 4.59 -96.25
C TYR A 919 -26.24 4.70 -97.47
N VAL A 920 -25.35 3.72 -97.70
CA VAL A 920 -24.35 3.75 -98.77
C VAL A 920 -25.00 3.95 -100.15
N GLY A 921 -26.02 3.16 -100.51
CA GLY A 921 -26.68 3.28 -101.83
C GLY A 921 -27.32 4.66 -102.06
N GLY A 922 -27.92 5.26 -101.03
CA GLY A 922 -28.48 6.61 -101.12
C GLY A 922 -27.40 7.71 -101.19
N MET A 923 -26.28 7.51 -100.50
CA MET A 923 -25.12 8.40 -100.60
C MET A 923 -24.51 8.36 -102.02
N GLU A 924 -24.36 7.18 -102.62
CA GLU A 924 -23.84 7.02 -103.99
C GLU A 924 -24.68 7.74 -105.03
N GLU A 925 -26.01 7.64 -104.94
CA GLU A 925 -26.94 8.35 -105.83
C GLU A 925 -26.82 9.87 -105.70
N CYS A 926 -26.71 10.39 -104.46
CA CYS A 926 -26.51 11.82 -104.22
C CYS A 926 -25.17 12.34 -104.79
N VAL A 927 -24.07 11.59 -104.66
CA VAL A 927 -22.77 11.98 -105.25
C VAL A 927 -22.86 12.01 -106.78
N ALA A 928 -23.46 10.97 -107.39
CA ALA A 928 -23.63 10.89 -108.84
C ALA A 928 -24.51 12.03 -109.40
N ASN A 929 -25.56 12.43 -108.67
CA ASN A 929 -26.41 13.55 -109.04
C ASN A 929 -25.67 14.90 -108.94
N LEU A 930 -24.82 15.10 -107.92
CA LEU A 930 -23.98 16.29 -107.81
C LEU A 930 -22.94 16.37 -108.95
N GLU A 931 -22.32 15.24 -109.33
CA GLU A 931 -21.37 15.17 -110.44
C GLU A 931 -22.03 15.52 -111.78
N LYS A 932 -23.25 15.03 -112.03
CA LYS A 932 -24.06 15.40 -113.21
C LYS A 932 -24.40 16.91 -113.23
N LEU A 933 -24.72 17.50 -112.09
CA LEU A 933 -25.02 18.94 -111.97
C LEU A 933 -23.76 19.80 -112.19
N CYS A 934 -22.60 19.39 -111.67
CA CYS A 934 -21.33 20.08 -111.89
C CYS A 934 -20.91 20.07 -113.37
N ASN A 935 -21.08 18.93 -114.04
CA ASN A 935 -20.73 18.77 -115.45
C ASN A 935 -21.62 19.64 -116.36
N ARG A 936 -22.90 19.82 -116.02
CA ARG A 936 -23.81 20.75 -116.71
C ARG A 936 -23.44 22.23 -116.52
N SER A 937 -22.98 22.62 -115.32
CA SER A 937 -22.56 24.01 -115.05
C SER A 937 -21.19 24.39 -115.63
N GLY A 938 -20.35 23.41 -116.00
CA GLY A 938 -19.11 23.64 -116.75
C GLY A 938 -19.34 23.85 -118.25
N GLU A 939 -20.49 23.40 -118.76
CA GLU A 939 -20.88 23.55 -120.17
C GLU A 939 -21.65 24.87 -120.45
N GLU A 940 -22.12 25.57 -119.42
CA GLU A 940 -22.81 26.88 -119.56
C GLU A 940 -21.88 28.11 -119.42
N GLY A 941 -20.56 27.89 -119.27
CA GLY A 941 -19.56 28.96 -119.12
C GLY A 941 -18.94 29.51 -120.42
N ASP A 942 -19.30 28.96 -121.58
CA ASP A 942 -18.65 29.29 -122.87
C ASP A 942 -19.66 29.84 -123.90
N GLY A 943 -20.61 30.65 -123.44
CA GLY A 943 -21.73 31.08 -124.26
C GLY A 943 -22.36 32.42 -123.88
N ASN A 944 -21.59 33.49 -123.69
CA ASN A 944 -21.95 34.80 -124.26
C ASN A 944 -20.82 35.83 -124.17
N SER A 945 -20.15 36.03 -125.30
CA SER A 945 -19.45 37.26 -125.65
C SER A 945 -20.43 38.18 -126.37
N ARG A 946 -20.59 39.43 -125.89
CA ARG A 946 -20.82 40.69 -126.65
C ARG A 946 -21.55 41.75 -125.80
N SER A 947 -20.76 42.61 -125.15
CA SER A 947 -20.69 44.08 -125.30
C SER A 947 -20.09 44.69 -124.04
#